data_AF-A0A118HK30-F1
#
_entry.id   AF-A0A118HK30-F1
#
_cell.length_a   1.000
_cell.length_b   1.000
_cell.length_c   1.000
_cell.angle_alpha   90.00
_cell.angle_beta   90.00
_cell.angle_gamma   90.00
#
_symmetry.space_group_name_H-M   'P 1'
#
loop_
_entity.id
_entity.type
_entity.pdbx_description
1 polymer ?
#
loop_
_entity_poly.entity_id
_entity_poly.type
_entity_poly.pdbx_seq_one_letter_code
_entity_poly.pdbx_strand_id
1 'polypeptide(L)'
;MRRKPKRDPATGELPPMPTVSVVSWVVREAICEPYSVKAVVATPIAIPRKTVLGQLAKFSVQPEDGRAKREFAGFVTQFDSVSESRDGYTYRIVMRQHLAVMDGPSNCATYQGMASWEIIKEILARYDLRFWMQIEFNLRREHPKHPFRFQYNMGDWDYIKLEMEQAGLYCYTKAGEHGDVLVIADDVDGYLRPAIPVLDRPTAGLATFEESIFSFKVRSRVVPESYVVADYNPEQAWERFREEGRVVSDDETMIGKPYVWGTHHDDAKGAKREAQLRHEAARASQIRYSVESTVLAIRPGSIVQSDRALEDAGASLFVTTVVHRGARNASYVNSFTAIPADRPYRREIDERRWPKIPGTLGATLTSPDKYKFAYLTDKGEYVVRFHCDFGNWPKGGESVPLRLAKPFAGKNHTGMHMPALDGDEALIGFREGNPNKPFIVAFIHNSERPDLINSSRRRMSRNEIRTQSGNKFWMDDWDNQEGIELGTEHSGRSQLHLGHMVDRALNQRGAGAELRTSGHAVARGGAGVMVTAYDRPGGAGKQLDMAETIAQLKEMLALAESLAKSAEASKASPADTQAQKAISDGLDELNRPGAVITAPGPVGVVSGDGVQLAADGSIIGTAKKGIHFSALKQITAAAGGLLSLFARKGMSLIASAGEVIVQAQRGRMQLAAQEDMTVETVNGVLHVKSPKEILLSVGGSYIRLNPEGIEMGTRGRVHFRTSGLKKTGPAQLDLSGPAFAPAFVPFKTECEVWRTNPNFVQAPAPAAEPDPSQWESLGNTGAVALVPSPDSAGNVAPSPFGDFLSKMSNRGPLHVNDPDNAPKNQTKQTPELIKLESPAPCDWKLASLLSERSDQTETGQYLGVLQNRTPWVDANGKQYTAGGMRSSKFELRYMESEKTLVCTVRVRLVPADIYPVDSSGNFDKVAKVKSIPYSYDLHRAMEIGDVLNGQKMDYRGSVGDGYSVEHVMQKIEAVLNRGDHKLILDGCAKGGACGCRVKVVFKTDIRISIKNKPIVGFNEHVLLHLFPYVSRADTSAWGERLRYTAESGKMVDVPENNYEAHEYGHYFNFPDEYCDQGGFVHISYIKDGEIDFGKLEAMIGKMVWQGDSKESLMGFGAVQAYQPNSIAELVKPYCLGYARRHFSAMTGKVWRIGYVA
;
A
#
# COMPACT_ATOMS: atom_id res chain seq x y z
N MET A 1 56.82 -1.06 -19.40
CA MET A 1 58.20 -1.57 -19.22
C MET A 1 59.17 -0.82 -20.15
N ARG A 2 59.77 0.30 -19.71
CA ARG A 2 60.95 0.86 -20.39
C ARG A 2 62.20 0.28 -19.74
N ARG A 3 62.74 -0.83 -20.26
CA ARG A 3 64.19 -1.01 -20.17
C ARG A 3 64.76 -0.33 -21.40
N LYS A 4 65.07 0.97 -21.26
CA LYS A 4 66.04 1.58 -22.19
C LYS A 4 67.26 0.66 -22.18
N PRO A 5 67.83 0.31 -23.34
CA PRO A 5 69.00 -0.55 -23.34
C PRO A 5 70.07 0.13 -22.48
N LYS A 6 70.67 -0.62 -21.54
CA LYS A 6 71.66 -0.09 -20.61
C LYS A 6 72.86 0.36 -21.44
N ARG A 7 72.99 1.67 -21.65
CA ARG A 7 74.16 2.30 -22.24
C ARG A 7 75.26 2.34 -21.19
N ASP A 8 76.50 2.21 -21.64
CA ASP A 8 77.67 2.39 -20.80
C ASP A 8 77.65 3.81 -20.20
N PRO A 9 77.70 3.96 -18.86
CA PRO A 9 77.67 5.28 -18.22
C PRO A 9 78.88 6.17 -18.56
N ALA A 10 79.99 5.62 -19.08
CA ALA A 10 81.18 6.37 -19.47
C ALA A 10 81.18 6.83 -20.94
N THR A 11 80.63 6.05 -21.87
CA THR A 11 80.67 6.34 -23.32
C THR A 11 79.32 6.68 -23.93
N GLY A 12 78.20 6.39 -23.24
CA GLY A 12 76.86 6.57 -23.78
C GLY A 12 76.49 5.60 -24.92
N GLU A 13 77.40 4.69 -25.27
CA GLU A 13 77.24 3.66 -26.30
C GLU A 13 76.65 2.37 -25.71
N LEU A 14 76.11 1.51 -26.58
CA LEU A 14 75.63 0.19 -26.17
C LEU A 14 76.86 -0.71 -25.92
N PRO A 15 76.89 -1.49 -24.83
CA PRO A 15 77.98 -2.44 -24.61
C PRO A 15 78.10 -3.38 -25.82
N PRO A 16 79.32 -3.65 -26.33
CA PRO A 16 79.51 -4.49 -27.51
C PRO A 16 78.91 -5.87 -27.25
N MET A 17 77.91 -6.23 -28.07
CA MET A 17 77.29 -7.55 -28.00
C MET A 17 78.28 -8.60 -28.55
N PRO A 18 78.44 -9.75 -27.89
CA PRO A 18 79.37 -10.79 -28.33
C PRO A 18 79.00 -11.27 -29.73
N THR A 19 80.01 -11.44 -30.60
CA THR A 19 79.80 -12.02 -31.94
C THR A 19 79.35 -13.46 -31.79
N VAL A 20 78.14 -13.76 -32.26
CA VAL A 20 77.55 -15.10 -32.20
C VAL A 20 77.44 -15.66 -33.60
N SER A 21 77.64 -16.97 -33.74
CA SER A 21 77.46 -17.66 -35.02
C SER A 21 76.24 -18.57 -34.97
N VAL A 22 75.30 -18.39 -35.90
CA VAL A 22 74.06 -19.17 -35.95
C VAL A 22 74.36 -20.60 -36.43
N VAL A 23 73.91 -21.60 -35.67
CA VAL A 23 74.07 -23.03 -35.97
C VAL A 23 72.84 -23.55 -36.70
N SER A 24 71.67 -23.30 -36.12
CA SER A 24 70.37 -23.65 -36.70
C SER A 24 69.30 -22.69 -36.19
N TRP A 25 68.22 -22.56 -36.95
CA TRP A 25 67.15 -21.63 -36.60
C TRP A 25 65.81 -22.05 -37.18
N VAL A 26 64.75 -21.64 -36.47
CA VAL A 26 63.37 -21.78 -36.88
C VAL A 26 62.65 -20.48 -36.59
N VAL A 27 62.07 -19.85 -37.61
CA VAL A 27 61.15 -18.72 -37.44
C VAL A 27 59.72 -19.21 -37.68
N ARG A 28 58.82 -18.94 -36.74
CA ARG A 28 57.38 -19.20 -36.90
C ARG A 28 56.64 -17.88 -36.89
N GLU A 29 55.90 -17.62 -37.95
CA GLU A 29 54.99 -16.48 -38.12
C GLU A 29 53.57 -17.01 -38.35
N ALA A 30 52.56 -16.37 -37.78
CA ALA A 30 51.17 -16.69 -38.05
C ALA A 30 50.29 -15.45 -37.96
N ILE A 31 49.15 -15.46 -38.67
CA ILE A 31 48.10 -14.45 -38.50
C ILE A 31 47.65 -14.45 -37.04
N CYS A 32 47.42 -13.26 -36.49
CA CYS A 32 47.01 -13.02 -35.11
C CYS A 32 47.96 -13.56 -34.03
N GLU A 33 49.22 -13.86 -34.37
CA GLU A 33 50.22 -14.30 -33.40
C GLU A 33 51.55 -13.55 -33.60
N PRO A 34 52.20 -13.08 -32.53
CA PRO A 34 53.54 -12.50 -32.62
C PRO A 34 54.51 -13.58 -33.09
N TYR A 35 55.34 -13.26 -34.07
CA TYR A 35 56.30 -14.24 -34.56
C TYR A 35 57.36 -14.57 -33.49
N SER A 36 57.93 -15.76 -33.62
CA SER A 36 59.00 -16.25 -32.75
C SER A 36 60.16 -16.79 -33.57
N VAL A 37 61.37 -16.38 -33.21
CA VAL A 37 62.63 -16.87 -33.75
C VAL A 37 63.30 -17.72 -32.68
N LYS A 38 63.46 -19.01 -32.96
CA LYS A 38 64.23 -19.94 -32.13
C LYS A 38 65.54 -20.22 -32.84
N ALA A 39 66.65 -19.74 -32.30
CA ALA A 39 67.97 -19.94 -32.88
C ALA A 39 68.89 -20.65 -31.89
N VAL A 40 69.69 -21.58 -32.40
CA VAL A 40 70.84 -22.14 -31.70
C VAL A 40 72.07 -21.40 -32.19
N VAL A 41 72.83 -20.80 -31.27
CA VAL A 41 74.01 -20.00 -31.59
C VAL A 41 75.23 -20.52 -30.84
N ALA A 42 76.39 -20.46 -31.48
CA ALA A 42 77.68 -20.83 -30.90
C ALA A 42 78.55 -19.61 -30.69
N THR A 43 79.27 -19.57 -29.56
CA THR A 43 80.12 -18.45 -29.15
C THR A 43 81.42 -18.96 -28.54
N PRO A 44 82.56 -18.28 -28.74
CA PRO A 44 83.84 -18.69 -28.14
C PRO A 44 83.93 -18.36 -26.65
N ILE A 45 83.12 -17.42 -26.16
CA ILE A 45 83.09 -16.98 -24.76
C ILE A 45 81.71 -17.23 -24.13
N ALA A 46 81.69 -17.47 -22.82
CA ALA A 46 80.45 -17.62 -22.05
C ALA A 46 79.70 -16.28 -21.98
N ILE A 47 78.38 -16.31 -22.21
CA ILE A 47 77.53 -15.12 -22.17
C ILE A 47 76.61 -15.15 -20.94
N PRO A 48 76.69 -14.16 -20.04
CA PRO A 48 75.78 -14.09 -18.89
C PRO A 48 74.33 -13.84 -19.31
N ARG A 49 73.38 -14.67 -18.84
CA ARG A 49 71.94 -14.49 -19.15
C ARG A 49 71.38 -13.09 -18.88
N LYS A 50 71.94 -12.36 -17.90
CA LYS A 50 71.49 -11.02 -17.49
C LYS A 50 71.78 -9.94 -18.55
N THR A 51 72.73 -10.17 -19.45
CA THR A 51 73.06 -9.24 -20.53
C THR A 51 72.19 -9.44 -21.77
N VAL A 52 71.57 -10.62 -21.93
CA VAL A 52 70.79 -10.97 -23.13
C VAL A 52 69.28 -10.93 -22.89
N LEU A 53 68.78 -11.49 -21.78
CA LEU A 53 67.34 -11.58 -21.52
C LEU A 53 66.69 -10.19 -21.43
N GLY A 54 65.64 -9.99 -22.23
CA GLY A 54 64.88 -8.75 -22.34
C GLY A 54 65.55 -7.65 -23.17
N GLN A 55 66.70 -7.91 -23.80
CA GLN A 55 67.30 -6.98 -24.75
C GLN A 55 66.61 -7.05 -26.12
N LEU A 56 66.62 -5.93 -26.83
CA LEU A 56 66.20 -5.86 -28.21
C LEU A 56 67.17 -6.64 -29.11
N ALA A 57 66.64 -7.36 -30.09
CA ALA A 57 67.40 -8.17 -31.03
C ALA A 57 66.79 -8.09 -32.43
N LYS A 58 67.64 -8.33 -33.43
CA LYS A 58 67.27 -8.46 -34.84
C LYS A 58 67.83 -9.76 -35.38
N PHE A 59 67.02 -10.49 -36.12
CA PHE A 59 67.42 -11.69 -36.87
C PHE A 59 67.15 -11.44 -38.34
N SER A 60 68.14 -11.63 -39.21
CA SER A 60 67.99 -11.40 -40.65
C SER A 60 68.46 -12.58 -41.47
N VAL A 61 67.72 -12.89 -42.53
CA VAL A 61 68.06 -13.88 -43.55
C VAL A 61 68.38 -13.12 -44.84
N GLN A 62 69.62 -13.23 -45.30
CA GLN A 62 70.11 -12.60 -46.53
C GLN A 62 70.26 -13.67 -47.62
N PRO A 63 69.47 -13.61 -48.71
CA PRO A 63 69.72 -14.42 -49.91
C PRO A 63 71.12 -14.15 -50.50
N GLU A 64 71.80 -15.18 -50.99
CA GLU A 64 73.12 -15.06 -51.63
C GLU A 64 73.08 -14.30 -52.96
N ASP A 65 71.93 -14.32 -53.64
CA ASP A 65 71.68 -13.66 -54.93
C ASP A 65 71.45 -12.14 -54.84
N GLY A 66 71.68 -11.54 -53.67
CA GLY A 66 71.59 -10.09 -53.46
C GLY A 66 70.17 -9.54 -53.33
N ARG A 67 69.13 -10.39 -53.32
CA ARG A 67 67.75 -9.95 -53.03
C ARG A 67 67.63 -9.35 -51.62
N ALA A 68 66.56 -8.58 -51.41
CA ALA A 68 66.32 -7.90 -50.14
C ALA A 68 66.33 -8.89 -48.96
N LYS A 69 67.12 -8.58 -47.91
CA LYS A 69 67.11 -9.36 -46.67
C LYS A 69 65.71 -9.39 -46.04
N ARG A 70 65.35 -10.53 -45.47
CA ARG A 70 64.20 -10.65 -44.57
C ARG A 70 64.65 -10.40 -43.14
N GLU A 71 64.09 -9.39 -42.49
CA GLU A 71 64.45 -9.00 -41.12
C GLU A 71 63.29 -9.27 -40.15
N PHE A 72 63.63 -9.71 -38.95
CA PHE A 72 62.73 -9.94 -37.83
C PHE A 72 63.27 -9.16 -36.62
N ALA A 73 62.49 -8.24 -36.09
CA ALA A 73 62.88 -7.41 -34.96
C ALA A 73 62.05 -7.73 -33.71
N GLY A 74 62.66 -7.67 -32.53
CA GLY A 74 61.94 -7.96 -31.29
C GLY A 74 62.86 -7.92 -30.09
N PHE A 75 62.57 -8.78 -29.11
CA PHE A 75 63.38 -8.91 -27.90
C PHE A 75 63.57 -10.36 -27.50
N VAL A 76 64.65 -10.65 -26.77
CA VAL A 76 64.97 -12.00 -26.31
C VAL A 76 64.13 -12.36 -25.08
N THR A 77 63.27 -13.36 -25.20
CA THR A 77 62.40 -13.85 -24.11
C THR A 77 62.96 -15.05 -23.38
N GLN A 78 63.80 -15.86 -24.05
CA GLN A 78 64.40 -17.07 -23.48
C GLN A 78 65.85 -17.20 -23.94
N PHE A 79 66.70 -17.65 -23.02
CA PHE A 79 68.13 -17.86 -23.23
C PHE A 79 68.57 -19.07 -22.40
N ASP A 80 68.75 -20.21 -23.06
CA ASP A 80 69.13 -21.48 -22.43
C ASP A 80 70.58 -21.84 -22.81
N SER A 81 71.36 -22.35 -21.87
CA SER A 81 72.62 -23.04 -22.17
C SER A 81 72.32 -24.43 -22.72
N VAL A 82 72.91 -24.80 -23.87
CA VAL A 82 72.68 -26.09 -24.53
C VAL A 82 73.87 -27.02 -24.36
N SER A 83 75.09 -26.52 -24.62
CA SER A 83 76.32 -27.28 -24.43
C SER A 83 77.50 -26.36 -24.14
N GLU A 84 78.48 -26.90 -23.41
CA GLU A 84 79.75 -26.26 -23.08
C GLU A 84 80.88 -27.23 -23.45
N SER A 85 81.85 -26.75 -24.21
CA SER A 85 83.08 -27.48 -24.54
C SER A 85 84.29 -26.56 -24.36
N ARG A 86 85.50 -27.12 -24.46
CA ARG A 86 86.75 -26.33 -24.45
C ARG A 86 86.80 -25.30 -25.58
N ASP A 87 86.16 -25.61 -26.72
CA ASP A 87 86.23 -24.82 -27.94
C ASP A 87 85.10 -23.78 -28.05
N GLY A 88 84.10 -23.83 -27.16
CA GLY A 88 83.06 -22.82 -27.09
C GLY A 88 81.78 -23.24 -26.38
N TYR A 89 80.81 -22.33 -26.40
CA TYR A 89 79.51 -22.42 -25.75
C TYR A 89 78.41 -22.41 -26.81
N THR A 90 77.38 -23.22 -26.62
CA THR A 90 76.18 -23.20 -27.48
C THR A 90 74.97 -22.81 -26.66
N TYR A 91 74.20 -21.84 -27.15
CA TYR A 91 72.99 -21.34 -26.51
C TYR A 91 71.77 -21.48 -27.40
N ARG A 92 70.61 -21.69 -26.79
CA ARG A 92 69.30 -21.55 -27.45
C ARG A 92 68.71 -20.20 -27.08
N ILE A 93 68.40 -19.42 -28.11
CA ILE A 93 67.82 -18.09 -27.98
C ILE A 93 66.40 -18.13 -28.57
N VAL A 94 65.42 -17.65 -27.80
CA VAL A 94 64.09 -17.35 -28.32
C VAL A 94 63.89 -15.84 -28.33
N MET A 95 63.80 -15.28 -29.52
CA MET A 95 63.40 -13.89 -29.76
C MET A 95 61.93 -13.87 -30.17
N ARG A 96 61.15 -12.96 -29.60
CA ARG A 96 59.74 -12.74 -29.98
C ARG A 96 59.54 -11.31 -30.45
N GLN A 97 58.58 -11.12 -31.35
CA GLN A 97 58.21 -9.80 -31.87
C GLN A 97 57.85 -8.83 -30.73
N HIS A 98 58.00 -7.52 -30.96
CA HIS A 98 57.61 -6.47 -30.00
C HIS A 98 56.18 -6.62 -29.44
N LEU A 99 55.24 -7.14 -30.23
CA LEU A 99 53.87 -7.44 -29.81
C LEU A 99 53.78 -8.40 -28.62
N ALA A 100 54.75 -9.30 -28.45
CA ALA A 100 54.77 -10.27 -27.36
C ALA A 100 54.97 -9.63 -25.97
N VAL A 101 55.21 -8.32 -25.88
CA VAL A 101 55.19 -7.58 -24.61
C VAL A 101 53.81 -7.62 -23.93
N MET A 102 52.75 -7.84 -24.72
CA MET A 102 51.36 -7.92 -24.26
C MET A 102 50.95 -9.31 -23.77
N ASP A 103 51.81 -10.33 -23.90
CA ASP A 103 51.64 -11.65 -23.27
C ASP A 103 51.91 -11.60 -21.74
N GLY A 104 51.67 -10.44 -21.13
CA GLY A 104 51.94 -10.15 -19.73
C GLY A 104 50.90 -10.75 -18.77
N PRO A 105 50.90 -10.33 -17.48
CA PRO A 105 49.94 -10.84 -16.51
C PRO A 105 48.50 -10.48 -16.91
N SER A 106 47.55 -11.25 -16.38
CA SER A 106 46.14 -11.00 -16.57
C SER A 106 45.72 -9.64 -16.03
N ASN A 107 44.69 -9.06 -16.64
CA ASN A 107 44.15 -7.77 -16.27
C ASN A 107 42.62 -7.85 -16.11
N CYS A 108 42.05 -6.91 -15.35
CA CYS A 108 40.63 -6.67 -15.21
C CYS A 108 40.32 -5.23 -15.61
N ALA A 109 39.65 -5.02 -16.74
CA ALA A 109 39.40 -3.69 -17.29
C ALA A 109 38.05 -3.61 -18.00
N THR A 110 37.37 -2.49 -17.83
CA THR A 110 36.07 -2.19 -18.47
C THR A 110 36.27 -1.28 -19.68
N TYR A 111 35.48 -1.50 -20.74
CA TYR A 111 35.42 -0.64 -21.93
C TYR A 111 33.95 -0.36 -22.24
N GLN A 112 33.61 0.90 -22.51
CA GLN A 112 32.22 1.36 -22.61
C GLN A 112 32.00 2.16 -23.90
N GLY A 113 30.91 1.89 -24.63
CA GLY A 113 30.52 2.64 -25.82
C GLY A 113 31.52 2.56 -26.99
N MET A 114 32.31 1.49 -27.08
CA MET A 114 33.39 1.31 -28.05
C MET A 114 33.15 0.09 -28.94
N ALA A 115 33.54 0.18 -30.21
CA ALA A 115 33.65 -0.97 -31.10
C ALA A 115 34.90 -1.79 -30.79
N SER A 116 34.91 -3.08 -31.14
CA SER A 116 36.04 -3.98 -30.87
C SER A 116 37.38 -3.48 -31.43
N TRP A 117 37.39 -2.82 -32.59
CA TRP A 117 38.62 -2.22 -33.15
C TRP A 117 39.09 -0.98 -32.36
N GLU A 118 38.17 -0.20 -31.77
CA GLU A 118 38.49 0.94 -30.90
C GLU A 118 39.13 0.44 -29.60
N ILE A 119 38.58 -0.64 -29.01
CA ILE A 119 39.14 -1.31 -27.83
C ILE A 119 40.56 -1.83 -28.13
N ILE A 120 40.75 -2.53 -29.24
CA ILE A 120 42.08 -3.01 -29.66
C ILE A 120 43.07 -1.85 -29.82
N LYS A 121 42.64 -0.75 -30.45
CA LYS A 121 43.46 0.46 -30.62
C LYS A 121 43.87 1.07 -29.29
N GLU A 122 42.95 1.13 -28.32
CA GLU A 122 43.22 1.66 -26.99
C GLU A 122 44.23 0.79 -26.22
N ILE A 123 44.04 -0.54 -26.23
CA ILE A 123 44.96 -1.48 -25.59
C ILE A 123 46.37 -1.34 -26.20
N LEU A 124 46.47 -1.32 -27.53
CA LEU A 124 47.75 -1.16 -28.23
C LEU A 124 48.44 0.18 -27.89
N ALA A 125 47.67 1.24 -27.65
CA ALA A 125 48.21 2.55 -27.29
C ALA A 125 48.87 2.55 -25.89
N ARG A 126 48.45 1.69 -24.96
CA ARG A 126 49.03 1.59 -23.60
C ARG A 126 50.49 1.13 -23.59
N TYR A 127 50.94 0.43 -24.62
CA TYR A 127 52.26 -0.20 -24.69
C TYR A 127 53.32 0.62 -25.44
N ASP A 128 53.03 1.87 -25.82
CA ASP A 128 53.95 2.76 -26.56
C ASP A 128 54.57 2.08 -27.82
N LEU A 129 53.83 1.18 -28.47
CA LEU A 129 54.33 0.39 -29.61
C LEU A 129 54.70 1.26 -30.82
N ARG A 130 54.22 2.51 -30.86
CA ARG A 130 54.43 3.49 -31.95
C ARG A 130 55.89 3.78 -32.27
N PHE A 131 56.82 3.54 -31.34
CA PHE A 131 58.25 3.70 -31.57
C PHE A 131 58.89 2.59 -32.40
N TRP A 132 58.28 1.39 -32.41
CA TRP A 132 58.84 0.19 -33.04
C TRP A 132 57.97 -0.32 -34.19
N MET A 133 56.69 0.08 -34.20
CA MET A 133 55.69 -0.44 -35.10
C MET A 133 54.59 0.58 -35.39
N GLN A 134 54.13 0.63 -36.64
CA GLN A 134 52.95 1.38 -37.05
C GLN A 134 51.70 0.50 -37.02
N ILE A 135 50.52 1.10 -36.83
CA ILE A 135 49.25 0.36 -36.78
C ILE A 135 48.35 0.89 -37.89
N GLU A 136 47.87 -0.02 -38.75
CA GLU A 136 47.01 0.27 -39.90
C GLU A 136 45.69 -0.50 -39.75
N PHE A 137 44.56 0.17 -39.93
CA PHE A 137 43.22 -0.43 -39.86
C PHE A 137 42.57 -0.38 -41.25
N ASN A 138 42.43 -1.54 -41.88
CA ASN A 138 41.81 -1.73 -43.20
C ASN A 138 40.45 -2.41 -43.03
N LEU A 139 39.47 -1.63 -42.56
CA LEU A 139 38.13 -2.11 -42.20
C LEU A 139 37.12 -1.70 -43.27
N ARG A 140 36.41 -2.69 -43.83
CA ARG A 140 35.34 -2.47 -44.83
C ARG A 140 33.95 -2.55 -44.21
N ARG A 141 33.80 -3.28 -43.10
CA ARG A 141 32.50 -3.50 -42.44
C ARG A 141 32.22 -2.40 -41.43
N GLU A 142 30.94 -2.13 -41.23
CA GLU A 142 30.47 -1.32 -40.09
C GLU A 142 30.52 -2.19 -38.82
N HIS A 143 31.31 -1.81 -37.83
CA HIS A 143 31.44 -2.54 -36.56
C HIS A 143 30.55 -1.92 -35.48
N PRO A 144 29.72 -2.70 -34.77
CA PRO A 144 28.85 -2.17 -33.73
C PRO A 144 29.65 -1.67 -32.53
N LYS A 145 29.15 -0.61 -31.89
CA LYS A 145 29.66 -0.15 -30.59
C LYS A 145 29.00 -0.95 -29.48
N HIS A 146 29.81 -1.49 -28.59
CA HIS A 146 29.32 -2.27 -27.47
C HIS A 146 29.01 -1.34 -26.29
N PRO A 147 27.84 -1.44 -25.65
CA PRO A 147 27.55 -0.67 -24.45
C PRO A 147 28.58 -0.95 -23.34
N PHE A 148 28.92 -2.23 -23.15
CA PHE A 148 29.85 -2.67 -22.12
C PHE A 148 30.66 -3.89 -22.56
N ARG A 149 31.96 -3.84 -22.30
CA ARG A 149 32.92 -4.91 -22.53
C ARG A 149 33.82 -5.06 -21.32
N PHE A 150 34.01 -6.29 -20.86
CA PHE A 150 34.79 -6.56 -19.65
C PHE A 150 35.90 -7.58 -19.91
N GLN A 151 37.13 -7.08 -19.93
CA GLN A 151 38.32 -7.91 -19.88
C GLN A 151 38.43 -8.46 -18.46
N TYR A 152 38.14 -9.74 -18.24
CA TYR A 152 38.17 -10.36 -16.92
C TYR A 152 39.27 -11.41 -16.82
N ASN A 153 40.28 -11.13 -16.00
CA ASN A 153 41.41 -12.03 -15.72
C ASN A 153 42.08 -12.58 -17.00
N MET A 154 42.23 -11.73 -18.01
CA MET A 154 42.86 -12.07 -19.29
C MET A 154 44.02 -11.14 -19.60
N GLY A 155 45.09 -11.67 -20.19
CA GLY A 155 46.20 -10.85 -20.70
C GLY A 155 45.74 -9.99 -21.89
N ASP A 156 46.37 -8.84 -22.08
CA ASP A 156 45.96 -7.85 -23.09
C ASP A 156 46.00 -8.42 -24.52
N TRP A 157 47.00 -9.24 -24.86
CA TRP A 157 47.04 -9.89 -26.18
C TRP A 157 45.96 -10.95 -26.37
N ASP A 158 45.65 -11.73 -25.33
CA ASP A 158 44.59 -12.73 -25.37
C ASP A 158 43.21 -12.07 -25.50
N TYR A 159 43.01 -10.92 -24.85
CA TYR A 159 41.80 -10.14 -24.98
C TYR A 159 41.67 -9.48 -26.36
N ILE A 160 42.75 -8.93 -26.93
CA ILE A 160 42.78 -8.46 -28.34
C ILE A 160 42.38 -9.59 -29.28
N LYS A 161 42.93 -10.79 -29.08
CA LYS A 161 42.61 -11.98 -29.89
C LYS A 161 41.14 -12.40 -29.75
N LEU A 162 40.55 -12.27 -28.56
CA LEU A 162 39.12 -12.50 -28.32
C LEU A 162 38.25 -11.47 -29.04
N GLU A 163 38.59 -10.18 -28.95
CA GLU A 163 37.87 -9.11 -29.64
C GLU A 163 37.97 -9.28 -31.17
N MET A 164 39.13 -9.70 -31.69
CA MET A 164 39.29 -10.05 -33.10
C MET A 164 38.42 -11.24 -33.51
N GLU A 165 38.36 -12.28 -32.67
CA GLU A 165 37.54 -13.47 -32.90
C GLU A 165 36.05 -13.13 -32.94
N GLN A 166 35.56 -12.30 -32.03
CA GLN A 166 34.14 -11.93 -31.93
C GLN A 166 33.70 -10.85 -32.93
N ALA A 167 34.62 -10.00 -33.41
CA ALA A 167 34.33 -8.99 -34.44
C ALA A 167 34.69 -9.43 -35.86
N GLY A 168 35.32 -10.60 -36.03
CA GLY A 168 35.78 -11.10 -37.33
C GLY A 168 36.98 -10.35 -37.89
N LEU A 169 37.77 -9.74 -37.02
CA LEU A 169 39.01 -9.08 -37.38
C LEU A 169 40.14 -10.11 -37.43
N TYR A 170 41.18 -9.79 -38.20
CA TYR A 170 42.43 -10.50 -38.17
C TYR A 170 43.59 -9.52 -38.32
N CYS A 171 44.79 -9.94 -37.95
CA CYS A 171 45.97 -9.10 -38.10
C CYS A 171 47.20 -9.86 -38.57
N TYR A 172 48.08 -9.15 -39.27
CA TYR A 172 49.39 -9.63 -39.70
C TYR A 172 50.38 -8.47 -39.70
N THR A 173 51.66 -8.77 -39.83
CA THR A 173 52.72 -7.76 -39.84
C THR A 173 53.43 -7.72 -41.18
N LYS A 174 53.68 -6.51 -41.69
CA LYS A 174 54.47 -6.25 -42.90
C LYS A 174 55.66 -5.36 -42.55
N ALA A 175 56.74 -5.46 -43.31
CA ALA A 175 57.88 -4.55 -43.17
C ALA A 175 57.48 -3.13 -43.63
N GLY A 176 57.80 -2.11 -42.83
CA GLY A 176 57.70 -0.70 -43.17
C GLY A 176 59.05 0.01 -43.14
N GLU A 177 59.07 1.30 -43.52
CA GLU A 177 60.31 2.10 -43.63
C GLU A 177 60.98 2.38 -42.27
N HIS A 178 60.18 2.45 -41.20
CA HIS A 178 60.63 2.81 -39.84
C HIS A 178 60.37 1.72 -38.79
N GLY A 179 60.09 0.49 -39.22
CA GLY A 179 59.73 -0.63 -38.34
C GLY A 179 58.63 -1.50 -38.94
N ASP A 180 58.12 -2.45 -38.16
CA ASP A 180 56.99 -3.29 -38.59
C ASP A 180 55.71 -2.45 -38.72
N VAL A 181 54.79 -2.87 -39.57
CA VAL A 181 53.42 -2.34 -39.62
C VAL A 181 52.47 -3.47 -39.27
N LEU A 182 51.74 -3.33 -38.16
CA LEU A 182 50.62 -4.21 -37.82
C LEU A 182 49.39 -3.77 -38.60
N VAL A 183 48.97 -4.60 -39.53
CA VAL A 183 47.74 -4.41 -40.30
C VAL A 183 46.64 -5.19 -39.62
N ILE A 184 45.55 -4.51 -39.27
CA ILE A 184 44.31 -5.10 -38.76
C ILE A 184 43.24 -4.93 -39.83
N ALA A 185 42.60 -6.01 -40.25
CA ALA A 185 41.63 -6.01 -41.34
C ALA A 185 40.45 -6.94 -41.05
N ASP A 186 39.38 -6.78 -41.82
CA ASP A 186 38.13 -7.53 -41.65
C ASP A 186 37.59 -8.18 -42.95
N ASP A 187 38.28 -8.02 -44.08
CA ASP A 187 37.82 -8.58 -45.36
C ASP A 187 39.00 -8.96 -46.27
N VAL A 188 38.72 -9.58 -47.42
CA VAL A 188 39.72 -10.01 -48.43
C VAL A 188 40.51 -8.85 -49.03
N ASP A 189 39.98 -7.62 -48.99
CA ASP A 189 40.69 -6.41 -49.44
C ASP A 189 41.88 -6.06 -48.53
N GLY A 190 41.86 -6.55 -47.29
CA GLY A 190 42.97 -6.41 -46.35
C GLY A 190 44.16 -7.32 -46.64
N TYR A 191 44.04 -8.24 -47.60
CA TYR A 191 45.12 -9.15 -47.97
C TYR A 191 46.27 -8.39 -48.64
N LEU A 192 47.50 -8.77 -48.32
CA LEU A 192 48.70 -8.10 -48.83
C LEU A 192 48.88 -8.39 -50.32
N ARG A 193 48.97 -7.30 -51.10
CA ARG A 193 49.16 -7.29 -52.56
C ARG A 193 50.45 -6.56 -52.94
N PRO A 194 51.07 -6.85 -54.11
CA PRO A 194 50.66 -7.84 -55.12
C PRO A 194 50.85 -9.30 -54.66
N ALA A 195 50.20 -10.24 -55.35
CA ALA A 195 50.37 -11.67 -55.09
C ALA A 195 51.80 -12.11 -55.44
N ILE A 196 52.33 -13.07 -54.67
CA ILE A 196 53.66 -13.64 -54.87
C ILE A 196 53.53 -14.80 -55.88
N PRO A 197 54.04 -14.67 -57.12
CA PRO A 197 54.03 -15.78 -58.07
C PRO A 197 55.02 -16.85 -57.62
N VAL A 198 54.60 -18.11 -57.66
CA VAL A 198 55.43 -19.27 -57.28
C VAL A 198 55.24 -20.41 -58.27
N LEU A 199 56.32 -21.16 -58.51
CA LEU A 199 56.32 -22.32 -59.40
C LEU A 199 56.08 -23.61 -58.60
N ASP A 200 55.13 -24.45 -59.00
CA ASP A 200 54.92 -25.79 -58.44
C ASP A 200 55.83 -26.82 -59.12
N ARG A 201 56.88 -27.26 -58.42
CA ARG A 201 57.91 -28.20 -58.89
C ARG A 201 58.08 -29.33 -57.86
N PRO A 202 57.22 -30.36 -57.85
CA PRO A 202 57.34 -31.48 -56.92
C PRO A 202 58.68 -32.20 -57.10
N THR A 203 59.33 -32.54 -55.99
CA THR A 203 60.67 -33.15 -56.01
C THR A 203 60.62 -34.57 -56.61
N ALA A 204 60.96 -34.69 -57.90
CA ALA A 204 61.10 -35.96 -58.62
C ALA A 204 62.57 -36.46 -58.64
N GLY A 205 63.28 -36.35 -57.51
CA GLY A 205 64.63 -36.90 -57.32
C GLY A 205 65.82 -35.95 -57.59
N LEU A 206 65.61 -34.76 -58.17
CA LEU A 206 66.62 -33.71 -58.33
C LEU A 206 66.07 -32.36 -57.85
N ALA A 207 66.84 -31.63 -57.04
CA ALA A 207 66.47 -30.30 -56.57
C ALA A 207 66.75 -29.24 -57.66
N THR A 208 65.79 -28.35 -57.92
CA THR A 208 65.96 -27.21 -58.83
C THR A 208 66.66 -26.04 -58.12
N PHE A 209 67.45 -25.24 -58.84
CA PHE A 209 68.10 -24.04 -58.30
C PHE A 209 67.15 -22.83 -58.15
N GLU A 210 65.94 -22.90 -58.72
CA GLU A 210 64.92 -21.85 -58.63
C GLU A 210 64.04 -22.02 -57.37
N GLU A 211 63.60 -20.91 -56.79
CA GLU A 211 62.65 -20.93 -55.67
C GLU A 211 61.28 -21.47 -56.13
N SER A 212 60.82 -22.57 -55.51
CA SER A 212 59.62 -23.27 -55.92
C SER A 212 58.86 -23.83 -54.72
N ILE A 213 57.60 -24.23 -54.96
CA ILE A 213 56.85 -25.14 -54.11
C ILE A 213 57.23 -26.56 -54.53
N PHE A 214 57.56 -27.42 -53.58
CA PHE A 214 57.96 -28.81 -53.88
C PHE A 214 57.17 -29.86 -53.11
N SER A 215 56.32 -29.46 -52.15
CA SER A 215 55.34 -30.32 -51.50
C SER A 215 54.02 -29.60 -51.34
N PHE A 216 52.92 -30.27 -51.65
CA PHE A 216 51.58 -29.70 -51.60
C PHE A 216 50.60 -30.71 -51.00
N LYS A 217 49.97 -30.37 -49.87
CA LYS A 217 48.99 -31.21 -49.16
C LYS A 217 47.71 -30.44 -48.88
N VAL A 218 46.56 -31.04 -49.14
CA VAL A 218 45.24 -30.46 -48.86
C VAL A 218 44.58 -31.21 -47.72
N ARG A 219 44.00 -30.47 -46.78
CA ARG A 219 43.13 -31.02 -45.73
C ARG A 219 41.77 -30.35 -45.82
N SER A 220 40.73 -31.15 -46.02
CA SER A 220 39.33 -30.72 -46.02
C SER A 220 38.58 -31.26 -44.79
N ARG A 221 37.56 -30.54 -44.34
CA ARG A 221 36.61 -30.99 -43.29
C ARG A 221 35.20 -30.51 -43.61
N VAL A 222 34.20 -31.27 -43.19
CA VAL A 222 32.80 -30.83 -43.20
C VAL A 222 32.62 -29.67 -42.23
N VAL A 223 31.83 -28.67 -42.64
CA VAL A 223 31.46 -27.51 -41.83
C VAL A 223 29.94 -27.32 -41.86
N PRO A 224 29.36 -26.56 -40.91
CA PRO A 224 27.93 -26.25 -40.92
C PRO A 224 27.47 -25.52 -42.20
N GLU A 225 26.24 -25.82 -42.65
CA GLU A 225 25.57 -25.16 -43.78
C GLU A 225 25.14 -23.72 -43.44
N SER A 226 24.76 -23.51 -42.18
CA SER A 226 24.38 -22.21 -41.63
C SER A 226 24.51 -22.22 -40.11
N TYR A 227 24.42 -21.05 -39.49
CA TYR A 227 24.30 -20.91 -38.04
C TYR A 227 22.98 -20.24 -37.69
N VAL A 228 22.32 -20.74 -36.65
CA VAL A 228 21.17 -20.06 -36.03
C VAL A 228 21.64 -19.48 -34.70
N VAL A 229 21.46 -18.19 -34.48
CA VAL A 229 21.81 -17.52 -33.22
C VAL A 229 20.59 -16.88 -32.58
N ALA A 230 20.57 -16.83 -31.26
CA ALA A 230 19.52 -16.16 -30.51
C ALA A 230 19.99 -15.61 -29.16
N ASP A 231 19.36 -14.54 -28.69
CA ASP A 231 19.55 -13.98 -27.35
C ASP A 231 18.28 -13.27 -26.88
N TYR A 232 18.26 -12.91 -25.60
CA TYR A 232 17.22 -12.10 -24.98
C TYR A 232 17.78 -10.72 -24.63
N ASN A 233 17.27 -9.67 -25.30
CA ASN A 233 17.62 -8.29 -24.97
C ASN A 233 16.60 -7.70 -23.97
N PRO A 234 17.00 -7.36 -22.73
CA PRO A 234 16.09 -6.78 -21.75
C PRO A 234 15.55 -5.39 -22.11
N GLU A 235 16.28 -4.63 -22.92
CA GLU A 235 15.84 -3.32 -23.43
C GLU A 235 14.71 -3.46 -24.47
N GLN A 236 14.62 -4.64 -25.10
CA GLN A 236 13.60 -4.99 -26.09
C GLN A 236 12.93 -6.32 -25.72
N ALA A 237 12.47 -6.41 -24.47
CA ALA A 237 12.00 -7.66 -23.84
C ALA A 237 10.75 -8.31 -24.47
N TRP A 238 10.11 -7.68 -25.44
CA TRP A 238 8.90 -8.17 -26.11
C TRP A 238 9.19 -9.27 -27.15
N GLU A 239 10.43 -9.37 -27.63
CA GLU A 239 10.86 -10.40 -28.58
C GLU A 239 12.22 -10.99 -28.21
N ARG A 240 12.46 -12.23 -28.65
CA ARG A 240 13.79 -12.86 -28.61
C ARG A 240 14.32 -12.82 -30.03
N PHE A 241 15.36 -12.05 -30.28
CA PHE A 241 15.97 -11.99 -31.60
C PHE A 241 16.58 -13.33 -31.93
N ARG A 242 16.14 -13.91 -33.04
CA ARG A 242 16.60 -15.20 -33.55
C ARG A 242 16.77 -15.08 -35.05
N GLU A 243 17.98 -15.32 -35.53
CA GLU A 243 18.31 -15.20 -36.96
C GLU A 243 19.19 -16.35 -37.43
N GLU A 244 19.06 -16.70 -38.71
CA GLU A 244 19.92 -17.64 -39.41
C GLU A 244 20.85 -16.89 -40.37
N GLY A 245 22.14 -17.27 -40.36
CA GLY A 245 23.17 -16.68 -41.21
C GLY A 245 23.89 -17.75 -42.01
N ARG A 246 24.04 -17.50 -43.31
CA ARG A 246 24.86 -18.30 -44.23
C ARG A 246 25.49 -17.41 -45.30
N VAL A 247 26.61 -17.88 -45.84
CA VAL A 247 27.27 -17.29 -47.01
C VAL A 247 26.86 -18.15 -48.20
N VAL A 248 26.41 -17.51 -49.28
CA VAL A 248 25.99 -18.21 -50.50
C VAL A 248 27.17 -19.00 -51.07
N SER A 249 26.96 -20.28 -51.34
CA SER A 249 27.97 -21.20 -51.87
C SER A 249 27.25 -22.35 -52.56
N ASP A 250 27.77 -22.80 -53.71
CA ASP A 250 27.26 -23.97 -54.45
C ASP A 250 27.90 -25.29 -53.97
N ASP A 251 28.50 -25.27 -52.77
CA ASP A 251 29.27 -26.37 -52.21
C ASP A 251 28.37 -27.23 -51.32
N GLU A 252 28.05 -28.43 -51.80
CA GLU A 252 27.15 -29.40 -51.16
C GLU A 252 27.80 -30.17 -50.00
N THR A 253 29.08 -29.90 -49.67
CA THR A 253 29.80 -30.61 -48.59
C THR A 253 29.50 -30.07 -47.19
N MET A 254 28.70 -29.01 -47.07
CA MET A 254 28.31 -28.40 -45.79
C MET A 254 27.03 -29.05 -45.22
N ILE A 255 27.02 -29.36 -43.92
CA ILE A 255 25.93 -30.14 -43.30
C ILE A 255 25.53 -29.55 -41.95
N GLY A 256 24.22 -29.41 -41.75
CA GLY A 256 23.62 -29.12 -40.45
C GLY A 256 23.60 -27.63 -40.08
N LYS A 257 22.80 -27.32 -39.05
CA LYS A 257 22.49 -25.95 -38.61
C LYS A 257 22.65 -25.80 -37.09
N PRO A 258 23.87 -25.59 -36.56
CA PRO A 258 24.09 -25.39 -35.15
C PRO A 258 23.30 -24.20 -34.61
N TYR A 259 22.74 -24.37 -33.41
CA TYR A 259 22.04 -23.33 -32.67
C TYR A 259 22.92 -22.79 -31.54
N VAL A 260 23.07 -21.47 -31.46
CA VAL A 260 23.88 -20.79 -30.45
C VAL A 260 23.02 -19.79 -29.69
N TRP A 261 23.03 -19.90 -28.36
CA TRP A 261 22.30 -19.01 -27.47
C TRP A 261 23.25 -18.05 -26.73
N GLY A 262 22.79 -16.81 -26.52
CA GLY A 262 23.46 -15.86 -25.64
C GLY A 262 24.56 -15.03 -26.29
N THR A 263 24.48 -14.79 -27.61
CA THR A 263 25.54 -14.14 -28.39
C THR A 263 25.69 -12.62 -28.20
N HIS A 264 24.89 -12.00 -27.33
CA HIS A 264 24.97 -10.59 -26.93
C HIS A 264 24.84 -9.59 -28.09
N HIS A 265 23.88 -9.84 -28.99
CA HIS A 265 23.48 -8.88 -30.02
C HIS A 265 22.33 -8.00 -29.53
N ASP A 266 22.32 -6.75 -29.95
CA ASP A 266 21.30 -5.78 -29.53
C ASP A 266 19.97 -5.94 -30.29
N ASP A 267 20.03 -6.36 -31.55
CA ASP A 267 18.89 -6.44 -32.47
C ASP A 267 19.01 -7.60 -33.48
N ALA A 268 17.99 -7.77 -34.33
CA ALA A 268 17.97 -8.78 -35.39
C ALA A 268 19.10 -8.60 -36.44
N LYS A 269 19.51 -7.35 -36.76
CA LYS A 269 20.62 -7.10 -37.70
C LYS A 269 21.94 -7.62 -37.11
N GLY A 270 22.15 -7.42 -35.81
CA GLY A 270 23.26 -7.95 -35.04
C GLY A 270 23.24 -9.48 -34.98
N ALA A 271 22.08 -10.08 -34.73
CA ALA A 271 21.91 -11.55 -34.75
C ALA A 271 22.31 -12.15 -36.11
N LYS A 272 21.82 -11.58 -37.21
CA LYS A 272 22.15 -12.04 -38.57
C LYS A 272 23.64 -11.90 -38.88
N ARG A 273 24.25 -10.79 -38.44
CA ARG A 273 25.69 -10.53 -38.60
C ARG A 273 26.54 -11.56 -37.84
N GLU A 274 26.20 -11.84 -36.59
CA GLU A 274 26.87 -12.84 -35.75
C GLU A 274 26.76 -14.25 -36.35
N ALA A 275 25.58 -14.62 -36.84
CA ALA A 275 25.37 -15.90 -37.51
C ALA A 275 26.22 -16.02 -38.78
N GLN A 276 26.28 -14.94 -39.59
CA GLN A 276 27.12 -14.89 -40.79
C GLN A 276 28.62 -14.97 -40.43
N LEU A 277 29.06 -14.28 -39.38
CA LEU A 277 30.44 -14.31 -38.90
C LEU A 277 30.91 -15.73 -38.56
N ARG A 278 30.07 -16.48 -37.83
CA ARG A 278 30.32 -17.88 -37.46
C ARG A 278 30.42 -18.78 -38.67
N HIS A 279 29.54 -18.59 -39.65
CA HIS A 279 29.60 -19.34 -40.88
C HIS A 279 30.85 -19.00 -41.72
N GLU A 280 31.25 -17.73 -41.80
CA GLU A 280 32.51 -17.30 -42.44
C GLU A 280 33.73 -17.95 -41.77
N ALA A 281 33.77 -17.99 -40.43
CA ALA A 281 34.86 -18.63 -39.69
C ALA A 281 34.93 -20.14 -39.90
N ALA A 282 33.77 -20.81 -39.95
CA ALA A 282 33.71 -22.22 -40.30
C ALA A 282 34.22 -22.45 -41.74
N ARG A 283 33.74 -21.71 -42.73
CA ARG A 283 34.16 -21.84 -44.14
C ARG A 283 35.64 -21.54 -44.38
N ALA A 284 36.22 -20.56 -43.68
CA ALA A 284 37.65 -20.25 -43.78
C ALA A 284 38.52 -21.45 -43.33
N SER A 285 37.99 -22.29 -42.45
CA SER A 285 38.68 -23.46 -41.91
C SER A 285 38.34 -24.79 -42.60
N GLN A 286 37.38 -24.77 -43.53
CA GLN A 286 36.90 -25.95 -44.25
C GLN A 286 38.02 -26.59 -45.07
N ILE A 287 38.86 -25.77 -45.71
CA ILE A 287 39.93 -26.19 -46.61
C ILE A 287 41.22 -25.52 -46.19
N ARG A 288 42.24 -26.34 -45.94
CA ARG A 288 43.57 -25.87 -45.54
C ARG A 288 44.64 -26.54 -46.39
N TYR A 289 45.45 -25.71 -47.02
CA TYR A 289 46.65 -26.12 -47.74
C TYR A 289 47.84 -26.13 -46.79
N SER A 290 48.67 -27.16 -46.86
CA SER A 290 49.97 -27.26 -46.19
C SER A 290 51.03 -27.48 -47.26
N VAL A 291 51.93 -26.53 -47.40
CA VAL A 291 52.83 -26.41 -48.55
C VAL A 291 54.26 -26.28 -48.07
N GLU A 292 55.22 -26.94 -48.72
CA GLU A 292 56.65 -26.75 -48.49
C GLU A 292 57.29 -26.05 -49.70
N SER A 293 58.14 -25.06 -49.42
CA SER A 293 58.72 -24.18 -50.44
C SER A 293 60.09 -23.64 -50.03
N THR A 294 60.86 -23.18 -51.02
CA THR A 294 62.12 -22.45 -50.84
C THR A 294 61.97 -20.92 -51.01
N VAL A 295 60.75 -20.40 -51.22
CA VAL A 295 60.52 -18.96 -51.50
C VAL A 295 60.63 -18.11 -50.23
N LEU A 296 61.66 -17.27 -50.10
CA LEU A 296 61.86 -16.45 -48.88
C LEU A 296 60.83 -15.34 -48.69
N ALA A 297 60.14 -14.87 -49.75
CA ALA A 297 59.23 -13.73 -49.66
C ALA A 297 57.88 -14.03 -48.95
N ILE A 298 57.49 -15.31 -48.85
CA ILE A 298 56.18 -15.74 -48.35
C ILE A 298 56.01 -15.40 -46.86
N ARG A 299 54.94 -14.67 -46.52
CA ARG A 299 54.64 -14.25 -45.14
C ARG A 299 53.15 -14.38 -44.82
N PRO A 300 52.73 -14.51 -43.55
CA PRO A 300 51.32 -14.45 -43.21
C PRO A 300 50.69 -13.14 -43.69
N GLY A 301 49.47 -13.22 -44.23
CA GLY A 301 48.79 -12.07 -44.84
C GLY A 301 49.05 -11.88 -46.34
N SER A 302 50.06 -12.55 -46.91
CA SER A 302 50.33 -12.51 -48.36
C SER A 302 49.45 -13.47 -49.15
N ILE A 303 49.17 -13.09 -50.41
CA ILE A 303 48.58 -13.98 -51.40
C ILE A 303 49.71 -14.66 -52.16
N VAL A 304 49.67 -15.98 -52.28
CA VAL A 304 50.58 -16.78 -53.10
C VAL A 304 49.81 -17.25 -54.33
N GLN A 305 50.36 -16.99 -55.51
CA GLN A 305 49.77 -17.39 -56.78
C GLN A 305 50.60 -18.53 -57.40
N SER A 306 50.05 -19.74 -57.37
CA SER A 306 50.69 -20.91 -57.99
C SER A 306 50.44 -20.93 -59.51
N ASP A 307 51.41 -21.43 -60.28
CA ASP A 307 51.22 -21.73 -61.71
C ASP A 307 50.30 -22.94 -61.95
N ARG A 308 50.02 -23.72 -60.91
CA ARG A 308 49.02 -24.81 -60.90
C ARG A 308 47.65 -24.32 -60.42
N ALA A 309 46.61 -24.64 -61.18
CA ALA A 309 45.22 -24.49 -60.74
C ALA A 309 44.83 -25.56 -59.69
N LEU A 310 44.16 -25.11 -58.64
CA LEU A 310 43.67 -25.87 -57.49
C LEU A 310 42.14 -25.83 -57.49
N GLU A 311 41.51 -26.95 -57.17
CA GLU A 311 40.05 -27.15 -57.22
C GLU A 311 39.28 -26.05 -56.48
N ASP A 312 39.56 -25.81 -55.20
CA ASP A 312 38.82 -24.86 -54.37
C ASP A 312 39.40 -23.44 -54.28
N ALA A 313 40.58 -23.20 -54.85
CA ALA A 313 41.32 -21.94 -54.70
C ALA A 313 41.71 -21.27 -56.03
N GLY A 314 41.36 -21.89 -57.17
CA GLY A 314 41.89 -21.50 -58.47
C GLY A 314 43.42 -21.46 -58.41
N ALA A 315 44.04 -20.31 -58.66
CA ALA A 315 45.49 -20.15 -58.56
C ALA A 315 45.98 -19.46 -57.27
N SER A 316 45.08 -18.95 -56.40
CA SER A 316 45.45 -17.99 -55.34
C SER A 316 45.18 -18.50 -53.93
N LEU A 317 46.21 -18.48 -53.09
CA LEU A 317 46.19 -18.93 -51.71
C LEU A 317 46.49 -17.80 -50.75
N PHE A 318 45.67 -17.62 -49.71
CA PHE A 318 45.94 -16.67 -48.63
C PHE A 318 46.71 -17.34 -47.49
N VAL A 319 47.92 -16.86 -47.23
CA VAL A 319 48.86 -17.48 -46.29
C VAL A 319 48.53 -17.09 -44.85
N THR A 320 48.34 -18.11 -44.00
CA THR A 320 47.93 -17.96 -42.59
C THR A 320 49.05 -18.22 -41.59
N THR A 321 50.00 -19.10 -41.91
CA THR A 321 51.15 -19.43 -41.06
C THR A 321 52.33 -19.78 -41.94
N VAL A 322 53.53 -19.38 -41.54
CA VAL A 322 54.79 -19.74 -42.20
C VAL A 322 55.80 -20.17 -41.15
N VAL A 323 56.48 -21.28 -41.39
CA VAL A 323 57.59 -21.77 -40.58
C VAL A 323 58.83 -21.83 -41.46
N HIS A 324 59.76 -20.92 -41.24
CA HIS A 324 61.05 -20.85 -41.89
C HIS A 324 62.07 -21.66 -41.11
N ARG A 325 62.93 -22.43 -41.78
CA ARG A 325 63.98 -23.24 -41.16
C ARG A 325 65.28 -23.12 -41.95
N GLY A 326 66.39 -23.17 -41.25
CA GLY A 326 67.72 -23.26 -41.85
C GLY A 326 68.77 -23.69 -40.83
N ALA A 327 69.85 -24.29 -41.30
CA ALA A 327 70.97 -24.68 -40.46
C ALA A 327 72.28 -24.66 -41.26
N ARG A 328 73.43 -24.69 -40.59
CA ARG A 328 74.72 -24.79 -41.29
C ARG A 328 74.84 -26.04 -42.17
N ASN A 329 74.16 -27.11 -41.80
CA ASN A 329 74.15 -28.39 -42.51
C ASN A 329 72.87 -28.61 -43.35
N ALA A 330 72.01 -27.59 -43.49
CA ALA A 330 70.76 -27.71 -44.23
C ALA A 330 70.35 -26.38 -44.87
N SER A 331 70.04 -26.41 -46.16
CA SER A 331 69.54 -25.25 -46.90
C SER A 331 68.24 -24.70 -46.30
N TYR A 332 67.96 -23.44 -46.61
CA TYR A 332 66.71 -22.81 -46.22
C TYR A 332 65.50 -23.50 -46.85
N VAL A 333 64.48 -23.76 -46.02
CA VAL A 333 63.17 -24.26 -46.43
C VAL A 333 62.11 -23.56 -45.58
N ASN A 334 60.94 -23.32 -46.14
CA ASN A 334 59.75 -22.99 -45.36
C ASN A 334 58.63 -24.00 -45.57
N SER A 335 57.76 -24.08 -44.57
CA SER A 335 56.45 -24.71 -44.69
C SER A 335 55.39 -23.69 -44.33
N PHE A 336 54.39 -23.49 -45.18
CA PHE A 336 53.29 -22.56 -44.91
C PHE A 336 51.93 -23.24 -44.98
N THR A 337 50.98 -22.68 -44.24
CA THR A 337 49.57 -23.05 -44.37
C THR A 337 48.79 -21.92 -45.00
N ALA A 338 47.83 -22.26 -45.85
CA ALA A 338 47.01 -21.29 -46.54
C ALA A 338 45.55 -21.76 -46.68
N ILE A 339 44.66 -20.82 -46.98
CA ILE A 339 43.26 -21.04 -47.33
C ILE A 339 43.00 -20.47 -48.74
N PRO A 340 41.91 -20.82 -49.43
CA PRO A 340 41.52 -20.15 -50.67
C PRO A 340 41.44 -18.62 -50.50
N ALA A 341 42.05 -17.85 -51.41
CA ALA A 341 42.17 -16.39 -51.28
C ALA A 341 40.88 -15.60 -51.55
N ASP A 342 39.85 -16.25 -52.10
CA ASP A 342 38.51 -15.71 -52.32
C ASP A 342 37.64 -15.74 -51.05
N ARG A 343 38.06 -16.50 -50.02
CA ARG A 343 37.34 -16.62 -48.75
C ARG A 343 37.90 -15.61 -47.75
N PRO A 344 37.06 -14.82 -47.05
CA PRO A 344 37.52 -13.93 -46.00
C PRO A 344 38.02 -14.74 -44.80
N TYR A 345 39.25 -14.47 -44.38
CA TYR A 345 39.82 -15.11 -43.20
C TYR A 345 39.12 -14.60 -41.94
N ARG A 346 38.68 -15.54 -41.11
CA ARG A 346 38.29 -15.28 -39.73
C ARG A 346 39.09 -16.19 -38.83
N ARG A 347 39.40 -15.69 -37.64
CA ARG A 347 39.91 -16.55 -36.58
C ARG A 347 38.83 -17.58 -36.24
N GLU A 348 39.26 -18.81 -35.98
CA GLU A 348 38.33 -19.87 -35.57
C GLU A 348 37.66 -19.48 -34.25
N ILE A 349 36.33 -19.52 -34.24
CA ILE A 349 35.52 -19.19 -33.05
C ILE A 349 35.49 -20.41 -32.13
N ASP A 350 36.07 -20.28 -30.93
CA ASP A 350 36.11 -21.33 -29.92
C ASP A 350 35.66 -20.78 -28.56
N GLU A 351 34.34 -20.81 -28.33
CA GLU A 351 33.71 -20.29 -27.12
C GLU A 351 34.19 -20.94 -25.82
N ARG A 352 34.84 -22.11 -25.90
CA ARG A 352 35.43 -22.78 -24.73
C ARG A 352 36.58 -21.97 -24.13
N ARG A 353 37.18 -21.07 -24.91
CA ARG A 353 38.28 -20.19 -24.49
C ARG A 353 37.79 -18.83 -24.00
N TRP A 354 36.51 -18.52 -24.18
CA TRP A 354 35.96 -17.23 -23.76
C TRP A 354 35.87 -17.17 -22.23
N PRO A 355 36.18 -16.02 -21.62
CA PRO A 355 36.11 -15.87 -20.17
C PRO A 355 34.67 -16.06 -19.69
N LYS A 356 34.51 -16.79 -18.59
CA LYS A 356 33.22 -16.99 -17.92
C LYS A 356 33.33 -16.68 -16.43
N ILE A 357 32.34 -15.99 -15.89
CA ILE A 357 32.19 -15.69 -14.47
C ILE A 357 30.96 -16.44 -13.96
N PRO A 358 31.11 -17.68 -13.46
CA PRO A 358 29.96 -18.49 -13.03
C PRO A 358 29.34 -18.01 -11.71
N GLY A 359 30.08 -17.24 -10.91
CA GLY A 359 29.62 -16.68 -9.63
C GLY A 359 29.33 -15.19 -9.71
N THR A 360 29.59 -14.49 -8.61
CA THR A 360 29.45 -13.03 -8.49
C THR A 360 30.80 -12.35 -8.31
N LEU A 361 30.88 -11.07 -8.68
CA LEU A 361 31.98 -10.19 -8.30
C LEU A 361 31.50 -9.12 -7.31
N GLY A 362 32.36 -8.72 -6.38
CA GLY A 362 32.12 -7.57 -5.52
C GLY A 362 32.23 -6.25 -6.30
N ALA A 363 31.31 -5.34 -6.02
CA ALA A 363 31.35 -3.97 -6.52
C ALA A 363 30.80 -3.00 -5.46
N THR A 364 31.15 -1.73 -5.60
CA THR A 364 30.64 -0.66 -4.74
C THR A 364 29.81 0.30 -5.58
N LEU A 365 28.65 0.71 -5.08
CA LEU A 365 27.81 1.70 -5.77
C LEU A 365 28.50 3.06 -5.79
N THR A 366 28.45 3.71 -6.94
CA THR A 366 29.14 4.98 -7.16
C THR A 366 28.22 5.99 -7.82
N SER A 367 28.12 7.18 -7.22
CA SER A 367 27.34 8.29 -7.74
C SER A 367 28.24 9.40 -8.29
N PRO A 368 27.77 10.21 -9.27
CA PRO A 368 28.57 11.30 -9.84
C PRO A 368 29.04 12.37 -8.85
N ASP A 369 28.29 12.58 -7.76
CA ASP A 369 28.55 13.57 -6.72
C ASP A 369 28.18 13.00 -5.32
N LYS A 370 28.22 13.83 -4.28
CA LYS A 370 27.83 13.48 -2.91
C LYS A 370 26.32 13.43 -2.77
N TYR A 371 25.75 12.25 -3.02
CA TYR A 371 24.34 11.99 -2.79
C TYR A 371 24.10 11.23 -1.49
N LYS A 372 22.95 11.49 -0.85
CA LYS A 372 22.49 10.70 0.30
C LYS A 372 22.05 9.28 -0.13
N PHE A 373 21.41 9.19 -1.29
CA PHE A 373 21.00 7.94 -1.94
C PHE A 373 21.89 7.71 -3.16
N ALA A 374 22.13 6.46 -3.56
CA ALA A 374 22.89 6.21 -4.79
C ALA A 374 22.16 6.81 -6.00
N TYR A 375 22.93 7.29 -6.98
CA TYR A 375 22.37 7.76 -8.25
C TYR A 375 21.57 6.64 -8.92
N LEU A 376 20.29 6.93 -9.21
CA LEU A 376 19.33 6.00 -9.80
C LEU A 376 18.89 6.55 -11.16
N THR A 377 19.01 5.74 -12.22
CA THR A 377 18.50 6.13 -13.54
C THR A 377 16.98 6.16 -13.58
N ASP A 378 16.40 6.74 -14.63
CA ASP A 378 14.96 6.70 -14.93
C ASP A 378 14.41 5.27 -15.07
N LYS A 379 15.27 4.31 -15.43
CA LYS A 379 14.98 2.87 -15.49
C LYS A 379 15.14 2.14 -14.16
N GLY A 380 15.64 2.80 -13.12
CA GLY A 380 15.89 2.20 -11.81
C GLY A 380 17.18 1.36 -11.74
N GLU A 381 18.21 1.77 -12.48
CA GLU A 381 19.53 1.13 -12.56
C GLU A 381 20.58 1.94 -11.80
N TYR A 382 21.67 1.27 -11.39
CA TYR A 382 22.75 1.86 -10.59
C TYR A 382 24.10 1.73 -11.29
N VAL A 383 24.97 2.72 -11.10
CA VAL A 383 26.37 2.62 -11.53
C VAL A 383 27.20 2.03 -10.39
N VAL A 384 28.15 1.16 -10.73
CA VAL A 384 29.01 0.50 -9.77
C VAL A 384 30.47 0.57 -10.19
N ARG A 385 31.37 0.52 -9.22
CA ARG A 385 32.79 0.25 -9.42
C ARG A 385 33.09 -1.18 -9.04
N PHE A 386 33.49 -1.99 -10.02
CA PHE A 386 33.98 -3.35 -9.76
C PHE A 386 35.25 -3.30 -8.91
N HIS A 387 35.34 -4.15 -7.88
CA HIS A 387 36.52 -4.14 -6.98
C HIS A 387 37.81 -4.58 -7.66
N CYS A 388 37.72 -5.34 -8.75
CA CYS A 388 38.87 -5.74 -9.55
C CYS A 388 39.26 -4.72 -10.63
N ASP A 389 38.48 -3.65 -10.83
CA ASP A 389 38.83 -2.57 -11.75
C ASP A 389 39.59 -1.44 -11.02
N PHE A 390 40.89 -1.37 -11.32
CA PHE A 390 41.79 -0.33 -10.82
C PHE A 390 41.98 0.82 -11.83
N GLY A 391 41.19 0.85 -12.90
CA GLY A 391 41.16 1.93 -13.87
C GLY A 391 40.84 3.28 -13.21
N ASN A 392 41.36 4.35 -13.82
CA ASN A 392 41.08 5.71 -13.38
C ASN A 392 39.84 6.23 -14.11
N TRP A 393 38.70 6.21 -13.43
CA TRP A 393 37.42 6.66 -13.94
C TRP A 393 36.91 7.88 -13.13
N PRO A 394 36.18 8.82 -13.76
CA PRO A 394 35.41 9.78 -12.99
C PRO A 394 34.34 9.04 -12.17
N LYS A 395 34.04 9.55 -10.98
CA LYS A 395 32.97 8.99 -10.14
C LYS A 395 31.64 9.00 -10.87
N GLY A 396 30.88 7.91 -10.76
CA GLY A 396 29.62 7.69 -11.46
C GLY A 396 29.78 7.31 -12.94
N GLY A 397 31.00 7.01 -13.39
CA GLY A 397 31.32 6.56 -14.76
C GLY A 397 32.07 5.23 -14.83
N GLU A 398 32.25 4.55 -13.70
CA GLU A 398 33.04 3.32 -13.57
C GLU A 398 32.41 2.09 -14.25
N SER A 399 31.10 2.12 -14.49
CA SER A 399 30.38 1.10 -15.25
C SER A 399 29.24 1.70 -16.05
N VAL A 400 28.66 0.91 -16.95
CA VAL A 400 27.31 1.18 -17.44
C VAL A 400 26.28 1.01 -16.30
N PRO A 401 25.12 1.67 -16.37
CA PRO A 401 24.03 1.42 -15.42
C PRO A 401 23.63 -0.05 -15.41
N LEU A 402 23.55 -0.64 -14.22
CA LEU A 402 23.25 -2.04 -13.98
C LEU A 402 21.88 -2.20 -13.34
N ARG A 403 21.11 -3.16 -13.86
CA ARG A 403 19.82 -3.55 -13.30
C ARG A 403 19.98 -4.24 -11.96
N LEU A 404 19.13 -3.88 -11.00
CA LEU A 404 19.01 -4.54 -9.70
C LEU A 404 17.98 -5.67 -9.76
N ALA A 405 18.40 -6.88 -9.41
CA ALA A 405 17.52 -8.00 -9.13
C ALA A 405 16.67 -7.69 -7.88
N LYS A 406 15.37 -7.95 -7.97
CA LYS A 406 14.38 -7.60 -6.93
C LYS A 406 13.64 -8.86 -6.49
N PRO A 407 13.16 -8.94 -5.24
CA PRO A 407 12.27 -10.01 -4.81
C PRO A 407 11.03 -10.15 -5.70
N PHE A 408 10.52 -9.01 -6.22
CA PHE A 408 9.42 -8.99 -7.18
C PHE A 408 9.55 -7.78 -8.13
N ALA A 409 9.30 -8.02 -9.43
CA ALA A 409 9.16 -7.00 -10.46
C ALA A 409 8.15 -7.51 -11.52
N GLY A 410 7.14 -6.70 -11.85
CA GLY A 410 6.02 -7.08 -12.71
C GLY A 410 5.48 -5.92 -13.55
N LYS A 411 4.44 -6.21 -14.34
CA LYS A 411 3.79 -5.24 -15.24
C LYS A 411 3.30 -4.00 -14.48
N ASN A 412 3.25 -2.85 -15.14
CA ASN A 412 2.79 -1.56 -14.61
C ASN A 412 3.60 -1.04 -13.40
N HIS A 413 4.92 -1.18 -13.42
CA HIS A 413 5.81 -0.75 -12.33
C HIS A 413 5.50 -1.40 -10.96
N THR A 414 4.90 -2.59 -10.96
CA THR A 414 4.63 -3.35 -9.73
C THR A 414 5.91 -4.04 -9.27
N GLY A 415 6.28 -3.99 -7.98
CA GLY A 415 7.49 -4.65 -7.50
C GLY A 415 7.91 -4.22 -6.09
N MET A 416 9.07 -4.73 -5.65
CA MET A 416 9.71 -4.36 -4.39
C MET A 416 11.07 -3.70 -4.68
N HIS A 417 11.25 -2.44 -4.30
CA HIS A 417 12.51 -1.71 -4.47
C HIS A 417 12.81 -0.90 -3.21
N MET A 418 13.94 -1.19 -2.56
CA MET A 418 14.52 -0.34 -1.52
C MET A 418 15.72 0.41 -2.13
N PRO A 419 15.70 1.75 -2.19
CA PRO A 419 16.80 2.50 -2.80
C PRO A 419 18.12 2.24 -2.08
N ALA A 420 19.16 1.95 -2.84
CA ALA A 420 20.50 1.77 -2.30
C ALA A 420 21.15 3.13 -1.95
N LEU A 421 22.16 3.10 -1.09
CA LEU A 421 22.94 4.28 -0.70
C LEU A 421 24.27 4.32 -1.45
N ASP A 422 24.81 5.53 -1.59
CA ASP A 422 26.13 5.70 -2.18
C ASP A 422 27.21 4.97 -1.36
N GLY A 423 28.06 4.22 -2.05
CA GLY A 423 29.08 3.39 -1.43
C GLY A 423 28.58 2.07 -0.83
N ASP A 424 27.31 1.69 -0.98
CA ASP A 424 26.85 0.36 -0.60
C ASP A 424 27.58 -0.72 -1.41
N GLU A 425 27.83 -1.86 -0.76
CA GLU A 425 28.50 -2.99 -1.38
C GLU A 425 27.48 -3.94 -2.01
N ALA A 426 27.73 -4.28 -3.28
CA ALA A 426 26.85 -5.07 -4.11
C ALA A 426 27.57 -6.28 -4.69
N LEU A 427 26.80 -7.35 -4.89
CA LEU A 427 27.22 -8.53 -5.64
C LEU A 427 26.72 -8.42 -7.08
N ILE A 428 27.64 -8.50 -8.04
CA ILE A 428 27.34 -8.44 -9.47
C ILE A 428 27.32 -9.85 -10.04
N GLY A 429 26.17 -10.26 -10.57
CA GLY A 429 26.00 -11.49 -11.32
C GLY A 429 26.16 -11.26 -12.82
N PHE A 430 26.44 -12.34 -13.56
CA PHE A 430 26.69 -12.31 -15.00
C PHE A 430 25.76 -13.29 -15.69
N ARG A 431 24.87 -12.81 -16.57
CA ARG A 431 23.90 -13.69 -17.25
C ARG A 431 24.64 -14.70 -18.13
N GLU A 432 24.31 -15.99 -17.98
CA GLU A 432 25.02 -17.11 -18.65
C GLU A 432 26.53 -17.19 -18.31
N GLY A 433 26.96 -16.49 -17.25
CA GLY A 433 28.36 -16.30 -16.92
C GLY A 433 29.14 -15.40 -17.88
N ASN A 434 28.46 -14.69 -18.79
CA ASN A 434 29.09 -13.81 -19.77
C ASN A 434 29.56 -12.50 -19.09
N PRO A 435 30.87 -12.16 -19.07
CA PRO A 435 31.40 -10.94 -18.46
C PRO A 435 30.77 -9.64 -18.97
N ASN A 436 30.22 -9.65 -20.18
CA ASN A 436 29.60 -8.49 -20.82
C ASN A 436 28.11 -8.31 -20.44
N LYS A 437 27.53 -9.22 -19.63
CA LYS A 437 26.12 -9.15 -19.17
C LYS A 437 25.98 -8.99 -17.64
N PRO A 438 26.59 -7.96 -17.02
CA PRO A 438 26.49 -7.75 -15.58
C PRO A 438 25.09 -7.28 -15.12
N PHE A 439 24.71 -7.65 -13.91
CA PHE A 439 23.55 -7.11 -13.19
C PHE A 439 23.77 -7.23 -11.67
N ILE A 440 23.16 -6.35 -10.87
CA ILE A 440 23.26 -6.42 -9.41
C ILE A 440 22.32 -7.51 -8.91
N VAL A 441 22.83 -8.46 -8.13
CA VAL A 441 22.08 -9.59 -7.55
C VAL A 441 21.53 -9.24 -6.18
N ALA A 442 22.36 -8.66 -5.32
CA ALA A 442 22.06 -8.36 -3.93
C ALA A 442 23.04 -7.34 -3.35
N PHE A 443 22.72 -6.83 -2.16
CA PHE A 443 23.62 -6.02 -1.34
C PHE A 443 24.14 -6.84 -0.16
N ILE A 444 25.36 -6.56 0.27
CA ILE A 444 26.01 -7.23 1.41
C ILE A 444 26.54 -6.21 2.41
N HIS A 445 26.53 -6.58 3.69
CA HIS A 445 27.10 -5.76 4.76
C HIS A 445 28.62 -5.88 4.78
N ASN A 446 29.30 -4.89 5.37
CA ASN A 446 30.75 -4.89 5.53
C ASN A 446 31.18 -4.20 6.84
N SER A 447 32.48 -3.99 7.02
CA SER A 447 33.03 -3.42 8.26
C SER A 447 32.59 -1.96 8.52
N GLU A 448 32.32 -1.18 7.48
CA GLU A 448 31.83 0.20 7.61
C GLU A 448 30.29 0.24 7.73
N ARG A 449 29.61 -0.71 7.11
CA ARG A 449 28.15 -0.86 7.09
C ARG A 449 27.78 -2.22 7.68
N PRO A 450 27.86 -2.38 9.02
CA PRO A 450 27.58 -3.66 9.67
C PRO A 450 26.11 -4.04 9.52
N ASP A 451 25.84 -5.34 9.63
CA ASP A 451 24.47 -5.87 9.57
C ASP A 451 23.57 -5.25 10.66
N LEU A 452 22.30 -5.04 10.30
CA LEU A 452 21.24 -4.63 11.22
C LEU A 452 21.08 -5.64 12.36
N ILE A 453 21.18 -6.92 12.02
CA ILE A 453 21.02 -8.07 12.92
C ILE A 453 22.39 -8.67 13.19
N ASN A 454 22.80 -8.64 14.46
CA ASN A 454 24.05 -9.22 14.91
C ASN A 454 23.91 -9.72 16.35
N SER A 455 24.96 -10.35 16.87
CA SER A 455 24.94 -10.91 18.24
C SER A 455 24.95 -9.83 19.33
N SER A 456 25.18 -8.56 18.99
CA SER A 456 25.19 -7.50 19.98
C SER A 456 23.77 -7.19 20.45
N ARG A 457 23.65 -6.85 21.74
CA ARG A 457 22.46 -6.23 22.32
C ARG A 457 21.15 -7.03 22.09
N ARG A 458 21.24 -8.37 22.09
CA ARG A 458 20.10 -9.30 21.98
C ARG A 458 19.31 -9.17 20.67
N ARG A 459 19.98 -8.79 19.57
CA ARG A 459 19.32 -8.62 18.26
C ARG A 459 19.18 -9.91 17.45
N MET A 460 19.81 -11.01 17.86
CA MET A 460 19.83 -12.27 17.11
C MET A 460 18.45 -12.92 16.89
N SER A 461 17.45 -12.58 17.71
CA SER A 461 16.06 -13.01 17.61
C SER A 461 15.19 -12.06 16.78
N ARG A 462 15.76 -10.98 16.22
CA ARG A 462 14.99 -9.96 15.52
C ARG A 462 14.97 -10.15 14.02
N ASN A 463 13.80 -9.92 13.45
CA ASN A 463 13.55 -9.72 12.03
C ASN A 463 13.25 -8.23 11.84
N GLU A 464 14.13 -7.46 11.17
CA GLU A 464 14.01 -6.00 11.07
C GLU A 464 14.15 -5.48 9.63
N ILE A 465 13.22 -4.61 9.22
CA ILE A 465 13.34 -3.70 8.09
C ILE A 465 13.59 -2.31 8.64
N ARG A 466 14.71 -1.68 8.26
CA ARG A 466 15.06 -0.32 8.69
C ARG A 466 15.53 0.53 7.51
N THR A 467 15.01 1.75 7.44
CA THR A 467 15.43 2.77 6.46
C THR A 467 16.43 3.76 7.08
N GLN A 468 17.16 4.49 6.23
CA GLN A 468 18.19 5.45 6.66
C GLN A 468 17.67 6.56 7.59
N SER A 469 16.38 6.95 7.46
CA SER A 469 15.77 7.98 8.31
C SER A 469 15.15 7.43 9.61
N GLY A 470 15.35 6.14 9.92
CA GLY A 470 14.87 5.54 11.16
C GLY A 470 13.42 5.02 11.12
N ASN A 471 12.79 4.94 9.95
CA ASN A 471 11.54 4.16 9.83
C ASN A 471 11.89 2.69 9.96
N LYS A 472 11.23 2.02 10.91
CA LYS A 472 11.52 0.63 11.28
C LYS A 472 10.25 -0.17 11.41
N PHE A 473 10.36 -1.43 11.00
CA PHE A 473 9.43 -2.49 11.32
C PHE A 473 10.27 -3.66 11.82
N TRP A 474 10.05 -4.10 13.06
CA TRP A 474 10.72 -5.30 13.56
C TRP A 474 9.80 -6.21 14.36
N MET A 475 10.15 -7.49 14.34
CA MET A 475 9.53 -8.58 15.09
C MET A 475 10.64 -9.29 15.88
N ASP A 476 10.47 -9.48 17.17
CA ASP A 476 11.44 -10.11 18.06
C ASP A 476 10.85 -11.43 18.57
N ASP A 477 11.55 -12.54 18.32
CA ASP A 477 11.12 -13.91 18.63
C ASP A 477 11.77 -14.45 19.91
N TRP A 478 12.20 -13.57 20.82
CA TRP A 478 12.80 -14.04 22.06
C TRP A 478 11.73 -14.58 23.02
N ASP A 479 11.89 -15.83 23.45
CA ASP A 479 10.94 -16.56 24.30
C ASP A 479 10.39 -15.72 25.47
N ASN A 480 9.06 -15.63 25.55
CA ASN A 480 8.29 -14.90 26.56
C ASN A 480 8.53 -13.38 26.58
N GLN A 481 9.20 -12.84 25.56
CA GLN A 481 9.50 -11.43 25.39
C GLN A 481 9.31 -11.03 23.93
N GLU A 482 8.36 -11.68 23.26
CA GLU A 482 8.03 -11.44 21.86
C GLU A 482 7.43 -10.06 21.70
N GLY A 483 7.79 -9.39 20.61
CA GLY A 483 7.31 -8.03 20.37
C GLY A 483 7.33 -7.63 18.90
N ILE A 484 6.44 -6.71 18.54
CA ILE A 484 6.37 -6.12 17.21
C ILE A 484 6.37 -4.60 17.36
N GLU A 485 7.26 -3.91 16.65
CA GLU A 485 7.27 -2.45 16.57
C GLU A 485 7.15 -2.00 15.11
N LEU A 486 6.24 -1.07 14.87
CA LEU A 486 6.23 -0.21 13.69
C LEU A 486 6.44 1.23 14.16
N GLY A 487 7.47 1.92 13.67
CA GLY A 487 7.76 3.26 14.15
C GLY A 487 8.57 4.14 13.21
N THR A 488 8.46 5.45 13.45
CA THR A 488 9.22 6.51 12.79
C THR A 488 9.70 7.53 13.82
N GLU A 489 10.85 8.16 13.58
CA GLU A 489 11.38 9.24 14.43
C GLU A 489 10.62 10.56 14.26
N HIS A 490 9.79 10.69 13.23
CA HIS A 490 8.98 11.89 12.98
C HIS A 490 7.91 12.12 14.07
N SER A 491 7.50 13.38 14.24
CA SER A 491 6.49 13.83 15.22
C SER A 491 6.82 13.47 16.68
N GLY A 492 8.10 13.62 17.06
CA GLY A 492 8.58 13.31 18.42
C GLY A 492 8.52 11.81 18.77
N ARG A 493 8.73 10.97 17.74
CA ARG A 493 8.61 9.50 17.72
C ARG A 493 7.17 9.00 17.79
N SER A 494 6.69 8.53 16.64
CA SER A 494 5.38 7.88 16.50
C SER A 494 5.57 6.38 16.31
N GLN A 495 4.95 5.57 17.17
CA GLN A 495 5.15 4.12 17.18
C GLN A 495 3.89 3.36 17.60
N LEU A 496 3.74 2.17 17.04
CA LEU A 496 2.84 1.12 17.49
C LEU A 496 3.70 -0.03 18.00
N HIS A 497 3.56 -0.37 19.28
CA HIS A 497 4.22 -1.51 19.92
C HIS A 497 3.19 -2.55 20.34
N LEU A 498 3.49 -3.82 20.09
CA LEU A 498 2.71 -4.98 20.54
C LEU A 498 3.64 -5.96 21.26
N GLY A 499 3.15 -6.58 22.34
CA GLY A 499 3.90 -7.56 23.13
C GLY A 499 4.81 -6.92 24.18
N HIS A 500 6.04 -7.44 24.29
CA HIS A 500 7.03 -7.03 25.27
C HIS A 500 7.71 -5.70 24.88
N MET A 501 7.60 -4.70 25.75
CA MET A 501 8.10 -3.36 25.50
C MET A 501 9.30 -3.05 26.39
N VAL A 502 10.39 -2.59 25.78
CA VAL A 502 11.63 -2.24 26.47
C VAL A 502 12.04 -0.77 26.26
N ASP A 503 12.85 -0.25 27.18
CA ASP A 503 13.54 1.04 27.02
C ASP A 503 14.85 0.90 26.19
N ARG A 504 15.62 1.98 26.07
CA ARG A 504 16.90 1.98 25.32
C ARG A 504 18.00 1.12 25.98
N ALA A 505 17.87 0.86 27.28
CA ALA A 505 18.76 0.01 28.06
C ALA A 505 18.29 -1.46 28.09
N LEU A 506 17.20 -1.79 27.39
CA LEU A 506 16.55 -3.11 27.36
C LEU A 506 15.84 -3.49 28.67
N ASN A 507 15.54 -2.53 29.55
CA ASN A 507 14.71 -2.78 30.72
C ASN A 507 13.24 -2.81 30.31
N GLN A 508 12.45 -3.67 30.95
CA GLN A 508 11.03 -3.77 30.70
C GLN A 508 10.31 -2.47 31.06
N ARG A 509 9.62 -1.89 30.07
CA ARG A 509 8.75 -0.70 30.22
C ARG A 509 7.29 -1.08 30.43
N GLY A 510 6.86 -2.19 29.84
CA GLY A 510 5.48 -2.69 29.88
C GLY A 510 5.27 -3.94 29.01
N ALA A 511 4.03 -4.41 28.95
CA ALA A 511 3.60 -5.49 28.07
C ALA A 511 2.17 -5.25 27.59
N GLY A 512 1.84 -5.66 26.36
CA GLY A 512 0.51 -5.48 25.76
C GLY A 512 0.58 -4.64 24.48
N ALA A 513 -0.29 -3.64 24.34
CA ALA A 513 -0.30 -2.76 23.18
C ALA A 513 -0.11 -1.30 23.60
N GLU A 514 0.71 -0.56 22.85
CA GLU A 514 0.89 0.88 23.03
C GLU A 514 0.90 1.57 21.65
N LEU A 515 -0.01 2.53 21.48
CA LEU A 515 0.08 3.53 20.41
C LEU A 515 0.58 4.83 21.04
N ARG A 516 1.71 5.35 20.57
CA ARG A 516 2.34 6.54 21.11
C ARG A 516 2.74 7.50 20.01
N THR A 517 2.51 8.79 20.24
CA THR A 517 3.11 9.90 19.49
C THR A 517 3.20 11.13 20.38
N SER A 518 4.21 11.98 20.19
CA SER A 518 4.23 13.33 20.78
C SER A 518 3.56 14.36 19.87
N GLY A 519 3.15 13.95 18.66
CA GLY A 519 2.24 14.72 17.81
C GLY A 519 0.77 14.42 18.13
N HIS A 520 -0.11 14.68 17.17
CA HIS A 520 -1.54 14.38 17.33
C HIS A 520 -1.79 12.87 17.24
N ALA A 521 -2.21 12.26 18.35
CA ALA A 521 -2.79 10.92 18.36
C ALA A 521 -4.30 11.03 18.15
N VAL A 522 -4.78 10.58 16.98
CA VAL A 522 -6.22 10.60 16.67
C VAL A 522 -6.70 9.17 16.51
N ALA A 523 -7.30 8.62 17.56
CA ALA A 523 -8.04 7.36 17.49
C ALA A 523 -9.51 7.66 17.21
N ARG A 524 -10.04 7.15 16.09
CA ARG A 524 -11.45 7.27 15.70
C ARG A 524 -12.04 5.87 15.66
N GLY A 525 -13.08 5.64 16.45
CA GLY A 525 -13.76 4.36 16.58
C GLY A 525 -15.24 4.62 16.65
N GLY A 526 -15.95 4.21 15.61
CA GLY A 526 -17.39 4.38 15.48
C GLY A 526 -18.22 3.76 16.61
N ALA A 527 -17.62 2.89 17.42
CA ALA A 527 -18.27 2.19 18.54
C ALA A 527 -17.68 2.54 19.92
N GLY A 528 -16.81 3.54 20.02
CA GLY A 528 -16.16 3.98 21.26
C GLY A 528 -14.64 3.99 21.17
N VAL A 529 -14.01 5.00 21.81
CA VAL A 529 -12.57 5.18 21.92
C VAL A 529 -12.28 5.74 23.31
N MET A 530 -11.27 5.22 24.01
CA MET A 530 -10.74 5.81 25.24
C MET A 530 -9.41 6.52 24.95
N VAL A 531 -9.25 7.75 25.44
CA VAL A 531 -8.14 8.66 25.12
C VAL A 531 -7.62 9.33 26.39
N THR A 532 -6.30 9.42 26.54
CA THR A 532 -5.61 10.23 27.56
C THR A 532 -4.66 11.21 26.85
N ALA A 533 -4.33 12.36 27.47
CA ALA A 533 -3.61 13.46 26.80
C ALA A 533 -2.33 13.97 27.54
N TYR A 534 -1.73 13.16 28.43
CA TYR A 534 -0.45 13.52 29.06
C TYR A 534 0.73 13.14 28.14
N ASP A 535 1.55 14.11 27.75
CA ASP A 535 2.78 13.87 26.99
C ASP A 535 3.88 13.28 27.90
N ARG A 536 4.69 12.38 27.34
CA ARG A 536 5.87 11.80 27.97
C ARG A 536 7.04 11.96 27.01
N PRO A 537 7.81 13.06 27.03
CA PRO A 537 8.85 13.32 26.03
C PRO A 537 9.87 12.18 25.93
N GLY A 538 10.16 11.72 24.71
CA GLY A 538 11.18 10.68 24.47
C GLY A 538 10.87 9.28 25.01
N GLY A 539 9.66 9.01 25.50
CA GLY A 539 9.28 7.73 26.09
C GLY A 539 9.79 7.50 27.52
N ALA A 540 10.08 8.59 28.25
CA ALA A 540 10.47 8.50 29.66
C ALA A 540 9.27 8.06 30.53
N GLY A 541 9.50 7.09 31.43
CA GLY A 541 8.50 6.57 32.38
C GLY A 541 7.96 5.17 32.04
N LYS A 542 7.15 4.61 32.96
CA LYS A 542 6.44 3.33 32.74
C LYS A 542 5.18 3.55 31.90
N GLN A 543 4.68 2.49 31.27
CA GLN A 543 3.44 2.52 30.48
C GLN A 543 2.21 3.02 31.28
N LEU A 544 2.17 2.82 32.60
CA LEU A 544 1.03 3.13 33.50
C LEU A 544 1.27 4.34 34.44
N ASP A 545 2.19 5.26 34.12
CA ASP A 545 2.49 6.40 35.00
C ASP A 545 1.37 7.46 35.01
N MET A 546 0.75 7.70 36.18
CA MET A 546 -0.48 8.48 36.37
C MET A 546 -0.40 9.61 37.42
N ALA A 547 0.81 9.98 37.88
CA ALA A 547 0.99 10.91 39.01
C ALA A 547 0.21 12.24 38.90
N GLU A 548 0.16 12.84 37.70
CA GLU A 548 -0.53 14.10 37.42
C GLU A 548 -2.06 13.96 37.53
N THR A 549 -2.61 12.82 37.11
CA THR A 549 -4.05 12.51 37.15
C THR A 549 -4.53 12.39 38.59
N ILE A 550 -3.76 11.73 39.45
CA ILE A 550 -4.08 11.50 40.86
C ILE A 550 -4.08 12.83 41.63
N ALA A 551 -3.15 13.74 41.32
CA ALA A 551 -3.11 15.06 41.95
C ALA A 551 -4.39 15.87 41.68
N GLN A 552 -4.93 15.82 40.46
CA GLN A 552 -6.15 16.53 40.08
C GLN A 552 -7.41 15.95 40.76
N LEU A 553 -7.50 14.63 40.90
CA LEU A 553 -8.60 13.95 41.60
C LEU A 553 -8.65 14.31 43.10
N LYS A 554 -7.48 14.34 43.76
CA LYS A 554 -7.35 14.72 45.17
C LYS A 554 -7.81 16.16 45.43
N GLU A 555 -7.48 17.09 44.53
CA GLU A 555 -7.89 18.50 44.68
C GLU A 555 -9.41 18.69 44.56
N MET A 556 -10.08 17.95 43.66
CA MET A 556 -11.54 18.01 43.52
C MET A 556 -12.28 17.39 44.72
N LEU A 557 -11.73 16.34 45.33
CA LEU A 557 -12.28 15.75 46.56
C LEU A 557 -12.31 16.76 47.70
N ALA A 558 -11.22 17.53 47.89
CA ALA A 558 -11.13 18.54 48.95
C ALA A 558 -12.20 19.66 48.81
N LEU A 559 -12.56 20.04 47.59
CA LEU A 559 -13.64 21.00 47.33
C LEU A 559 -15.01 20.43 47.71
N ALA A 560 -15.29 19.18 47.33
CA ALA A 560 -16.57 18.53 47.63
C ALA A 560 -16.81 18.41 49.15
N GLU A 561 -15.76 18.08 49.93
CA GLU A 561 -15.81 18.04 51.39
C GLU A 561 -16.17 19.39 52.03
N SER A 562 -15.69 20.50 51.48
CA SER A 562 -15.99 21.85 51.98
C SER A 562 -17.46 22.24 51.79
N LEU A 563 -18.05 21.87 50.64
CA LEU A 563 -19.46 22.12 50.34
C LEU A 563 -20.38 21.23 51.18
N ALA A 564 -20.02 19.96 51.36
CA ALA A 564 -20.76 19.02 52.21
C ALA A 564 -20.91 19.54 53.65
N LYS A 565 -19.82 20.04 54.26
CA LYS A 565 -19.85 20.66 55.61
C LYS A 565 -20.81 21.86 55.70
N SER A 566 -20.90 22.66 54.64
CA SER A 566 -21.80 23.84 54.61
C SER A 566 -23.28 23.44 54.51
N ALA A 567 -23.58 22.37 53.77
CA ALA A 567 -24.93 21.81 53.64
C ALA A 567 -25.41 21.21 54.96
N GLU A 568 -24.56 20.43 55.65
CA GLU A 568 -24.85 19.87 56.98
C GLU A 568 -25.18 20.96 58.01
N ALA A 569 -24.38 22.02 58.08
CA ALA A 569 -24.61 23.14 58.98
C ALA A 569 -25.96 23.84 58.75
N SER A 570 -26.49 23.74 57.52
CA SER A 570 -27.78 24.32 57.13
C SER A 570 -28.94 23.31 57.19
N LYS A 571 -28.70 22.12 57.74
CA LYS A 571 -29.64 20.97 57.79
C LYS A 571 -30.11 20.49 56.40
N ALA A 572 -29.32 20.75 55.36
CA ALA A 572 -29.51 20.17 54.01
C ALA A 572 -28.72 18.86 53.89
N SER A 573 -29.06 18.01 52.91
CA SER A 573 -28.34 16.75 52.68
C SER A 573 -26.94 17.02 52.09
N PRO A 574 -25.84 16.50 52.69
CA PRO A 574 -24.49 16.65 52.16
C PRO A 574 -24.22 15.78 50.92
N ALA A 575 -23.19 16.14 50.15
CA ALA A 575 -22.69 15.33 49.03
C ALA A 575 -21.92 14.09 49.53
N ASP A 576 -22.00 12.97 48.79
CA ASP A 576 -21.35 11.70 49.13
C ASP A 576 -19.86 11.70 48.74
N THR A 577 -19.01 12.16 49.66
CA THR A 577 -17.56 12.23 49.45
C THR A 577 -16.83 10.90 49.63
N GLN A 578 -17.44 9.90 50.29
CA GLN A 578 -16.85 8.57 50.45
C GLN A 578 -16.85 7.79 49.12
N ALA A 579 -17.96 7.86 48.38
CA ALA A 579 -18.04 7.26 47.04
C ALA A 579 -17.01 7.88 46.08
N GLN A 580 -16.77 9.20 46.15
CA GLN A 580 -15.77 9.88 45.32
C GLN A 580 -14.34 9.39 45.59
N LYS A 581 -13.98 9.16 46.86
CA LYS A 581 -12.66 8.65 47.24
C LYS A 581 -12.44 7.21 46.75
N ALA A 582 -13.44 6.34 46.90
CA ALA A 582 -13.35 4.94 46.47
C ALA A 582 -13.13 4.79 44.96
N ILE A 583 -13.71 5.70 44.15
CA ILE A 583 -13.49 5.76 42.70
C ILE A 583 -12.04 6.19 42.40
N SER A 584 -11.52 7.20 43.10
CA SER A 584 -10.13 7.67 42.91
C SER A 584 -9.09 6.60 43.23
N ASP A 585 -9.27 5.85 44.33
CA ASP A 585 -8.32 4.81 44.76
C ASP A 585 -8.30 3.61 43.79
N GLY A 586 -9.43 3.30 43.16
CA GLY A 586 -9.51 2.21 42.17
C GLY A 586 -8.84 2.52 40.82
N LEU A 587 -8.70 3.81 40.47
CA LEU A 587 -8.10 4.27 39.21
C LEU A 587 -6.58 4.50 39.29
N ASP A 588 -5.99 4.50 40.49
CA ASP A 588 -4.54 4.59 40.68
C ASP A 588 -3.84 3.35 40.10
N GLU A 589 -2.91 3.55 39.15
CA GLU A 589 -2.25 2.52 38.34
C GLU A 589 -3.19 1.46 37.72
N LEU A 590 -4.50 1.76 37.62
CA LEU A 590 -5.55 0.79 37.26
C LEU A 590 -5.56 -0.46 38.16
N ASN A 591 -5.37 -0.29 39.48
CA ASN A 591 -5.47 -1.36 40.48
C ASN A 591 -6.85 -2.06 40.51
N ARG A 592 -7.87 -1.47 39.90
CA ARG A 592 -9.13 -2.13 39.53
C ARG A 592 -9.42 -1.88 38.04
N PRO A 593 -10.17 -2.78 37.37
CA PRO A 593 -10.64 -2.53 36.01
C PRO A 593 -11.40 -1.21 35.96
N GLY A 594 -10.89 -0.25 35.19
CA GLY A 594 -11.40 1.12 35.19
C GLY A 594 -10.95 1.90 33.97
N ALA A 595 -11.67 3.00 33.71
CA ALA A 595 -11.43 3.91 32.60
C ALA A 595 -11.26 5.32 33.16
N VAL A 596 -10.22 6.03 32.72
CA VAL A 596 -9.93 7.40 33.15
C VAL A 596 -9.67 8.29 31.94
N ILE A 597 -10.36 9.43 31.88
CA ILE A 597 -10.18 10.46 30.87
C ILE A 597 -9.72 11.73 31.58
N THR A 598 -8.56 12.25 31.20
CA THR A 598 -7.90 13.35 31.89
C THR A 598 -7.03 14.13 30.90
N ALA A 599 -7.01 15.46 31.08
CA ALA A 599 -6.22 16.39 30.29
C ALA A 599 -5.93 17.66 31.10
N PRO A 600 -4.78 18.33 30.88
CA PRO A 600 -4.49 19.64 31.47
C PRO A 600 -5.33 20.78 30.85
N GLY A 601 -5.92 20.55 29.67
CA GLY A 601 -6.84 21.45 28.97
C GLY A 601 -8.33 21.09 29.16
N PRO A 602 -9.26 21.75 28.45
CA PRO A 602 -10.68 21.46 28.57
C PRO A 602 -11.00 20.04 28.10
N VAL A 603 -11.82 19.32 28.88
CA VAL A 603 -12.42 18.04 28.51
C VAL A 603 -13.90 18.27 28.21
N GLY A 604 -14.32 18.00 26.98
CA GLY A 604 -15.70 18.18 26.53
C GLY A 604 -16.36 16.83 26.25
N VAL A 605 -17.43 16.51 26.97
CA VAL A 605 -18.35 15.43 26.60
C VAL A 605 -19.50 16.07 25.83
N VAL A 606 -19.35 16.14 24.52
CA VAL A 606 -20.36 16.67 23.60
C VAL A 606 -20.89 15.48 22.82
N SER A 607 -22.03 14.96 23.26
CA SER A 607 -22.87 14.24 22.34
C SER A 607 -23.63 15.30 21.58
N GLY A 608 -23.88 15.09 20.31
CA GLY A 608 -25.07 15.73 19.84
C GLY A 608 -26.22 15.21 20.72
N ASP A 609 -26.26 13.93 21.10
CA ASP A 609 -27.24 13.20 21.92
C ASP A 609 -28.04 13.89 23.06
N GLY A 610 -28.87 13.16 23.79
CA GLY A 610 -28.54 12.49 25.03
C GLY A 610 -27.11 12.00 25.21
N VAL A 611 -26.51 12.57 26.24
CA VAL A 611 -25.52 11.90 27.06
C VAL A 611 -26.31 11.16 28.16
N GLN A 612 -26.22 9.82 28.23
CA GLN A 612 -26.72 9.07 29.38
C GLN A 612 -25.56 8.82 30.34
N LEU A 613 -25.68 9.36 31.54
CA LEU A 613 -24.82 8.99 32.66
C LEU A 613 -25.65 8.05 33.55
N ALA A 614 -25.22 6.80 33.68
CA ALA A 614 -25.86 5.79 34.51
C ALA A 614 -24.78 5.03 35.29
N ALA A 615 -25.05 4.77 36.56
CA ALA A 615 -24.19 3.98 37.43
C ALA A 615 -25.08 3.26 38.46
N ASP A 616 -24.72 2.02 38.80
CA ASP A 616 -25.32 1.32 39.95
C ASP A 616 -24.93 2.00 41.28
N GLY A 617 -23.78 2.70 41.28
CA GLY A 617 -23.32 3.59 42.35
C GLY A 617 -23.57 5.08 42.07
N SER A 618 -22.86 5.97 42.77
CA SER A 618 -23.07 7.42 42.70
C SER A 618 -22.50 8.06 41.41
N ILE A 619 -23.26 8.97 40.79
CA ILE A 619 -22.75 9.92 39.77
C ILE A 619 -22.37 11.21 40.47
N ILE A 620 -21.09 11.62 40.39
CA ILE A 620 -20.55 12.75 41.17
C ILE A 620 -19.98 13.81 40.22
N GLY A 621 -20.53 15.03 40.28
CA GLY A 621 -20.05 16.20 39.53
C GLY A 621 -19.56 17.30 40.47
N THR A 622 -18.30 17.74 40.30
CA THR A 622 -17.69 18.81 41.11
C THR A 622 -17.06 19.87 40.20
N ALA A 623 -17.32 21.16 40.45
CA ALA A 623 -16.74 22.26 39.69
C ALA A 623 -16.38 23.45 40.60
N LYS A 624 -15.19 24.04 40.38
CA LYS A 624 -14.71 25.22 41.13
C LYS A 624 -15.45 26.53 40.79
N LYS A 625 -15.88 26.70 39.52
CA LYS A 625 -16.47 27.97 39.04
C LYS A 625 -18.00 27.93 39.04
N GLY A 626 -18.60 26.86 38.54
CA GLY A 626 -20.05 26.71 38.46
C GLY A 626 -20.44 25.49 37.63
N ILE A 627 -21.69 25.05 37.77
CA ILE A 627 -22.32 24.04 36.94
C ILE A 627 -23.55 24.69 36.31
N HIS A 628 -23.65 24.66 34.98
CA HIS A 628 -24.76 25.25 34.24
C HIS A 628 -25.51 24.15 33.49
N PHE A 629 -26.81 24.05 33.72
CA PHE A 629 -27.72 23.22 32.92
C PHE A 629 -28.63 24.13 32.11
N SER A 630 -28.68 23.93 30.80
CA SER A 630 -29.53 24.73 29.89
C SER A 630 -30.25 23.78 28.96
N ALA A 631 -31.58 23.89 28.87
CA ALA A 631 -32.39 23.10 27.95
C ALA A 631 -33.43 23.99 27.27
N LEU A 632 -33.62 23.82 25.96
CA LEU A 632 -34.57 24.61 25.18
C LEU A 632 -36.03 24.21 25.45
N LYS A 633 -36.28 22.90 25.66
CA LYS A 633 -37.64 22.37 25.85
C LYS A 633 -38.01 22.16 27.32
N GLN A 634 -37.27 21.31 28.03
CA GLN A 634 -37.59 20.93 29.41
C GLN A 634 -36.34 20.52 30.18
N ILE A 635 -36.30 20.83 31.47
CA ILE A 635 -35.40 20.21 32.45
C ILE A 635 -36.31 19.47 33.44
N THR A 636 -36.16 18.15 33.53
CA THR A 636 -36.94 17.31 34.46
C THR A 636 -35.99 16.66 35.46
N ALA A 637 -36.24 16.89 36.75
CA ALA A 637 -35.52 16.23 37.85
C ALA A 637 -36.53 15.49 38.73
N ALA A 638 -36.32 14.19 38.95
CA ALA A 638 -37.17 13.36 39.77
C ALA A 638 -36.31 12.49 40.70
N ALA A 639 -36.71 12.38 41.96
CA ALA A 639 -36.05 11.53 42.95
C ALA A 639 -37.11 10.69 43.66
N GLY A 640 -36.88 9.37 43.75
CA GLY A 640 -37.79 8.47 44.49
C GLY A 640 -37.73 8.67 46.02
N GLY A 641 -36.63 9.21 46.53
CA GLY A 641 -36.45 9.57 47.93
C GLY A 641 -36.56 11.08 48.17
N LEU A 642 -35.47 11.81 47.90
CA LEU A 642 -35.34 13.24 48.18
C LEU A 642 -34.66 13.97 47.02
N LEU A 643 -35.27 15.06 46.53
CA LEU A 643 -34.59 16.07 45.72
C LEU A 643 -34.17 17.23 46.66
N SER A 644 -32.88 17.35 46.96
CA SER A 644 -32.33 18.41 47.82
C SER A 644 -31.61 19.47 46.97
N LEU A 645 -32.08 20.73 47.05
CA LEU A 645 -31.44 21.90 46.43
C LEU A 645 -30.96 22.85 47.53
N PHE A 646 -29.66 23.14 47.57
CA PHE A 646 -29.04 24.02 48.56
C PHE A 646 -28.21 25.12 47.89
N ALA A 647 -28.44 26.37 48.29
CA ALA A 647 -27.68 27.54 47.82
C ALA A 647 -27.25 28.41 49.00
N ARG A 648 -25.94 28.73 49.10
CA ARG A 648 -25.38 29.53 50.20
C ARG A 648 -25.79 31.01 50.18
N LYS A 649 -26.14 31.56 49.00
CA LYS A 649 -26.37 33.01 48.79
C LYS A 649 -27.76 33.36 48.23
N GLY A 650 -28.69 32.40 48.14
CA GLY A 650 -30.05 32.60 47.62
C GLY A 650 -30.38 31.79 46.35
N MET A 651 -31.67 31.72 46.00
CA MET A 651 -32.22 30.97 44.86
C MET A 651 -33.27 31.83 44.12
N SER A 652 -33.33 31.75 42.78
CA SER A 652 -34.27 32.51 41.93
C SER A 652 -34.92 31.59 40.89
N LEU A 653 -36.25 31.71 40.72
CA LEU A 653 -37.07 30.95 39.76
C LEU A 653 -37.95 31.95 38.99
N ILE A 654 -37.74 32.10 37.68
CA ILE A 654 -38.38 33.13 36.84
C ILE A 654 -38.89 32.49 35.55
N ALA A 655 -40.16 32.68 35.19
CA ALA A 655 -40.74 32.31 33.90
C ALA A 655 -41.04 33.55 33.06
N SER A 656 -40.66 33.56 31.78
CA SER A 656 -40.88 34.71 30.88
C SER A 656 -42.29 34.78 30.30
N ALA A 657 -42.93 33.63 30.09
CA ALA A 657 -44.33 33.47 29.72
C ALA A 657 -44.81 32.07 30.17
N GLY A 658 -46.02 31.97 30.71
CA GLY A 658 -46.55 30.74 31.31
C GLY A 658 -46.53 30.74 32.84
N GLU A 659 -47.27 29.81 33.44
CA GLU A 659 -47.50 29.73 34.88
C GLU A 659 -46.36 28.99 35.60
N VAL A 660 -45.87 29.53 36.72
CA VAL A 660 -44.98 28.81 37.63
C VAL A 660 -45.84 28.07 38.66
N ILE A 661 -46.09 26.79 38.44
CA ILE A 661 -46.88 25.95 39.35
C ILE A 661 -45.95 25.18 40.27
N VAL A 662 -46.02 25.48 41.57
CA VAL A 662 -45.45 24.62 42.61
C VAL A 662 -46.61 23.84 43.21
N GLN A 663 -46.56 22.49 43.16
CA GLN A 663 -47.62 21.61 43.66
C GLN A 663 -47.09 20.61 44.70
N ALA A 664 -47.80 20.44 45.81
CA ALA A 664 -47.51 19.42 46.83
C ALA A 664 -48.68 18.43 46.89
N GLN A 665 -48.44 17.15 46.60
CA GLN A 665 -49.50 16.13 46.59
C GLN A 665 -49.84 15.59 47.99
N ARG A 666 -48.87 15.60 48.91
CA ARG A 666 -49.04 15.36 50.35
C ARG A 666 -48.02 16.22 51.09
N GLY A 667 -48.48 17.08 52.01
CA GLY A 667 -47.62 18.00 52.77
C GLY A 667 -48.01 19.48 52.61
N ARG A 668 -47.44 20.35 53.46
CA ARG A 668 -47.69 21.79 53.48
C ARG A 668 -46.91 22.49 52.36
N MET A 669 -47.57 23.40 51.65
CA MET A 669 -46.95 24.38 50.76
C MET A 669 -47.02 25.78 51.37
N GLN A 670 -45.97 26.57 51.23
CA GLN A 670 -45.91 27.95 51.72
C GLN A 670 -45.46 28.85 50.57
N LEU A 671 -46.26 29.88 50.26
CA LEU A 671 -46.04 30.81 49.16
C LEU A 671 -46.13 32.25 49.69
N ALA A 672 -45.29 33.14 49.17
CA ALA A 672 -45.28 34.57 49.46
C ALA A 672 -44.93 35.32 48.17
N ALA A 673 -45.71 36.35 47.80
CA ALA A 673 -45.51 37.16 46.60
C ALA A 673 -45.61 38.65 46.92
N GLN A 674 -44.91 39.48 46.14
CA GLN A 674 -44.89 40.95 46.31
C GLN A 674 -45.97 41.67 45.50
N GLU A 675 -46.58 40.99 44.52
CA GLU A 675 -47.74 41.46 43.73
C GLU A 675 -48.92 40.49 43.92
N ASP A 676 -49.67 40.14 42.88
CA ASP A 676 -50.88 39.32 43.02
C ASP A 676 -50.58 37.84 43.34
N MET A 677 -51.36 37.26 44.27
CA MET A 677 -51.34 35.84 44.62
C MET A 677 -52.76 35.29 44.60
N THR A 678 -53.04 34.36 43.69
CA THR A 678 -54.32 33.64 43.61
C THR A 678 -54.23 32.32 44.37
N VAL A 679 -55.21 32.03 45.24
CA VAL A 679 -55.29 30.79 46.01
C VAL A 679 -56.61 30.10 45.70
N GLU A 680 -56.55 28.98 44.98
CA GLU A 680 -57.74 28.26 44.49
C GLU A 680 -57.74 26.79 44.94
N THR A 681 -58.92 26.19 45.03
CA THR A 681 -59.13 24.77 45.31
C THR A 681 -60.15 24.21 44.32
N VAL A 682 -59.81 23.13 43.62
CA VAL A 682 -60.62 22.63 42.49
C VAL A 682 -61.71 21.65 42.96
N ASN A 683 -61.41 20.78 43.93
CA ASN A 683 -62.34 19.73 44.42
C ASN A 683 -62.55 19.76 45.94
N GLY A 684 -61.95 20.72 46.65
CA GLY A 684 -61.98 20.82 48.11
C GLY A 684 -62.40 22.21 48.62
N VAL A 685 -62.37 22.41 49.93
CA VAL A 685 -62.71 23.69 50.60
C VAL A 685 -61.44 24.47 50.96
N LEU A 686 -61.40 25.77 50.65
CA LEU A 686 -60.28 26.64 51.02
C LEU A 686 -60.43 27.05 52.49
N HIS A 687 -59.48 26.64 53.33
CA HIS A 687 -59.44 27.05 54.73
C HIS A 687 -58.40 28.15 54.95
N VAL A 688 -58.85 29.39 55.14
CA VAL A 688 -58.02 30.50 55.61
C VAL A 688 -58.24 30.67 57.12
N LYS A 689 -57.19 30.47 57.93
CA LYS A 689 -57.26 30.49 59.40
C LYS A 689 -56.12 31.33 59.98
N SER A 690 -56.43 32.18 60.96
CA SER A 690 -55.44 32.97 61.71
C SER A 690 -55.84 33.00 63.18
N PRO A 691 -54.90 32.79 64.13
CA PRO A 691 -55.20 32.83 65.56
C PRO A 691 -55.44 34.24 66.11
N LYS A 692 -55.24 35.29 65.28
CA LYS A 692 -55.44 36.69 65.68
C LYS A 692 -56.47 37.41 64.82
N GLU A 693 -56.26 37.45 63.50
CA GLU A 693 -57.06 38.25 62.58
C GLU A 693 -56.89 37.78 61.13
N ILE A 694 -57.98 37.80 60.35
CA ILE A 694 -57.97 37.71 58.88
C ILE A 694 -58.55 39.02 58.34
N LEU A 695 -57.73 39.81 57.64
CA LEU A 695 -58.13 41.09 57.05
C LEU A 695 -58.04 41.01 55.53
N LEU A 696 -59.17 41.15 54.85
CA LEU A 696 -59.26 41.23 53.39
C LEU A 696 -59.53 42.69 53.02
N SER A 697 -58.51 43.43 52.59
CA SER A 697 -58.62 44.87 52.32
C SER A 697 -58.32 45.23 50.87
N VAL A 698 -59.14 46.09 50.27
CA VAL A 698 -58.95 46.64 48.92
C VAL A 698 -59.31 48.13 48.93
N GLY A 699 -58.33 49.00 48.62
CA GLY A 699 -58.57 50.45 48.42
C GLY A 699 -59.24 51.18 49.61
N GLY A 700 -59.03 50.71 50.84
CA GLY A 700 -59.64 51.25 52.06
C GLY A 700 -61.02 50.68 52.43
N SER A 701 -61.57 49.77 51.62
CA SER A 701 -62.67 48.87 52.04
C SER A 701 -62.08 47.57 52.58
N TYR A 702 -62.70 46.94 53.57
CA TYR A 702 -62.19 45.72 54.16
C TYR A 702 -63.29 44.82 54.73
N ILE A 703 -62.96 43.53 54.82
CA ILE A 703 -63.67 42.54 55.63
C ILE A 703 -62.65 42.03 56.65
N ARG A 704 -62.92 42.31 57.92
CA ARG A 704 -62.09 41.92 59.05
C ARG A 704 -62.78 40.84 59.84
N LEU A 705 -62.13 39.70 60.00
CA LEU A 705 -62.57 38.59 60.85
C LEU A 705 -61.59 38.44 62.01
N ASN A 706 -62.08 38.58 63.23
CA ASN A 706 -61.33 38.36 64.45
C ASN A 706 -62.20 37.56 65.46
N PRO A 707 -61.65 37.14 66.62
CA PRO A 707 -62.41 36.40 67.62
C PRO A 707 -63.63 37.15 68.19
N GLU A 708 -63.72 38.47 68.01
CA GLU A 708 -64.82 39.30 68.52
C GLU A 708 -65.96 39.49 67.50
N GLY A 709 -65.73 39.26 66.20
CA GLY A 709 -66.77 39.30 65.17
C GLY A 709 -66.28 39.51 63.73
N ILE A 710 -67.24 39.79 62.83
CA ILE A 710 -67.00 40.16 61.43
C ILE A 710 -67.33 41.65 61.26
N GLU A 711 -66.35 42.45 60.87
CA GLU A 711 -66.48 43.88 60.58
C GLU A 711 -66.33 44.12 59.06
N MET A 712 -67.35 44.72 58.45
CA MET A 712 -67.34 45.11 57.03
C MET A 712 -67.29 46.63 56.92
N GLY A 713 -66.12 47.18 56.62
CA GLY A 713 -65.89 48.61 56.47
C GLY A 713 -65.72 49.00 55.00
N THR A 714 -66.42 50.03 54.53
CA THR A 714 -66.19 50.58 53.19
C THR A 714 -66.51 52.08 53.17
N ARG A 715 -65.91 52.82 52.24
CA ARG A 715 -66.25 54.24 51.99
C ARG A 715 -67.55 54.41 51.20
N GLY A 716 -68.09 53.32 50.62
CA GLY A 716 -69.32 53.30 49.81
C GLY A 716 -70.51 52.61 50.49
N ARG A 717 -71.56 52.30 49.71
CA ARG A 717 -72.70 51.49 50.20
C ARG A 717 -72.36 50.00 50.14
N VAL A 718 -72.67 49.25 51.20
CA VAL A 718 -72.63 47.78 51.18
C VAL A 718 -73.92 47.26 50.55
N HIS A 719 -73.84 46.57 49.41
CA HIS A 719 -74.99 45.99 48.73
C HIS A 719 -75.10 44.48 48.99
N PHE A 720 -76.13 44.07 49.72
CA PHE A 720 -76.53 42.67 49.84
C PHE A 720 -77.66 42.38 48.86
N ARG A 721 -77.41 41.53 47.86
CA ARG A 721 -78.45 40.96 46.99
C ARG A 721 -78.72 39.52 47.42
N THR A 722 -79.78 39.31 48.20
CA THR A 722 -80.18 37.98 48.70
C THR A 722 -81.71 37.84 48.67
N SER A 723 -82.20 36.61 48.47
CA SER A 723 -83.63 36.27 48.50
C SER A 723 -84.20 36.20 49.93
N GLY A 724 -83.37 36.26 50.97
CA GLY A 724 -83.77 36.37 52.37
C GLY A 724 -82.58 36.44 53.33
N LEU A 725 -82.70 37.24 54.39
CA LEU A 725 -81.69 37.32 55.47
C LEU A 725 -82.35 36.84 56.77
N LYS A 726 -82.05 35.62 57.21
CA LYS A 726 -82.61 35.03 58.43
C LYS A 726 -81.58 35.17 59.56
N LYS A 727 -81.90 35.98 60.58
CA LYS A 727 -81.02 36.23 61.73
C LYS A 727 -81.33 35.23 62.84
N THR A 728 -80.48 34.21 63.01
CA THR A 728 -80.49 33.27 64.15
C THR A 728 -79.34 33.61 65.11
N GLY A 729 -79.43 33.17 66.37
CA GLY A 729 -78.41 33.45 67.41
C GLY A 729 -76.99 32.95 67.08
N PRO A 730 -75.96 33.32 67.87
CA PRO A 730 -74.55 33.03 67.58
C PRO A 730 -74.24 31.53 67.57
N ALA A 731 -73.36 31.10 66.67
CA ALA A 731 -72.82 29.73 66.60
C ALA A 731 -71.29 29.79 66.43
N GLN A 732 -70.56 28.95 67.16
CA GLN A 732 -69.09 28.91 67.20
C GLN A 732 -68.59 27.57 66.63
N LEU A 733 -67.49 27.60 65.88
CA LEU A 733 -66.82 26.43 65.32
C LEU A 733 -65.35 26.42 65.79
N ASP A 734 -65.04 25.63 66.83
CA ASP A 734 -63.66 25.46 67.31
C ASP A 734 -62.96 24.34 66.54
N LEU A 735 -61.82 24.67 65.91
CA LEU A 735 -60.90 23.69 65.33
C LEU A 735 -59.50 23.98 65.86
N SER A 736 -58.96 23.06 66.68
CA SER A 736 -57.63 23.15 67.27
C SER A 736 -56.53 23.06 66.19
N GLY A 737 -55.55 23.96 66.26
CA GLY A 737 -54.34 23.95 65.41
C GLY A 737 -53.16 23.31 66.14
N PRO A 738 -52.36 22.43 65.51
CA PRO A 738 -51.20 21.81 66.15
C PRO A 738 -49.95 22.70 66.10
N ALA A 739 -49.20 22.69 67.21
CA ALA A 739 -47.87 23.28 67.35
C ALA A 739 -46.77 22.36 66.78
N PHE A 740 -45.69 22.93 66.26
CA PHE A 740 -44.52 22.18 65.76
C PHE A 740 -43.34 22.27 66.75
N ALA A 741 -42.77 21.12 67.07
CA ALA A 741 -41.36 20.99 67.46
C ALA A 741 -40.87 19.58 67.07
N PRO A 742 -39.73 19.44 66.35
CA PRO A 742 -39.07 18.15 66.19
C PRO A 742 -37.80 18.05 67.07
N ALA A 743 -37.64 16.93 67.77
CA ALA A 743 -36.39 16.47 68.38
C ALA A 743 -36.26 14.94 68.26
N PHE A 744 -35.08 14.49 67.77
CA PHE A 744 -34.45 13.14 67.77
C PHE A 744 -35.30 11.94 67.23
N VAL A 745 -35.02 11.23 66.10
CA VAL A 745 -33.78 10.66 65.47
C VAL A 745 -33.03 9.73 66.44
N PRO A 746 -32.52 8.51 66.13
CA PRO A 746 -32.67 7.51 65.03
C PRO A 746 -32.92 6.04 65.53
N PHE A 747 -33.55 5.14 64.73
CA PHE A 747 -33.34 3.65 64.62
C PHE A 747 -34.62 3.00 64.03
N LYS A 748 -34.71 1.73 63.64
CA LYS A 748 -33.96 0.80 62.75
C LYS A 748 -34.81 -0.49 62.72
N THR A 749 -34.99 -1.07 61.53
CA THR A 749 -35.25 -2.51 61.21
C THR A 749 -36.10 -3.44 62.11
N GLU A 750 -37.00 -4.19 61.43
CA GLU A 750 -37.40 -5.60 61.63
C GLU A 750 -38.41 -6.06 62.71
N CYS A 751 -39.17 -7.10 62.31
CA CYS A 751 -39.74 -8.23 63.05
C CYS A 751 -41.01 -8.13 63.94
N GLU A 752 -41.89 -9.10 63.64
CA GLU A 752 -42.92 -9.80 64.43
C GLU A 752 -44.27 -9.17 64.83
N VAL A 753 -45.29 -10.04 64.64
CA VAL A 753 -46.59 -10.16 65.32
C VAL A 753 -47.83 -9.59 64.60
N TRP A 754 -48.26 -10.30 63.54
CA TRP A 754 -49.68 -10.52 63.22
C TRP A 754 -50.20 -11.84 63.85
N ARG A 755 -50.01 -11.99 65.16
CA ARG A 755 -50.86 -12.81 66.02
C ARG A 755 -51.43 -11.87 67.07
N THR A 756 -52.69 -11.47 66.91
CA THR A 756 -53.70 -11.25 67.99
C THR A 756 -54.73 -10.19 67.61
N ASN A 757 -55.62 -10.47 66.66
CA ASN A 757 -57.04 -10.39 67.00
C ASN A 757 -57.91 -11.19 66.00
N PRO A 758 -58.84 -12.03 66.46
CA PRO A 758 -59.38 -13.14 65.71
C PRO A 758 -60.83 -12.90 65.27
N ASN A 759 -61.19 -11.75 64.69
CA ASN A 759 -62.59 -11.49 64.28
C ASN A 759 -62.73 -10.26 63.38
N PHE A 760 -62.46 -10.36 62.07
CA PHE A 760 -63.21 -9.52 61.13
C PHE A 760 -63.62 -10.33 59.90
N VAL A 761 -64.81 -10.90 60.04
CA VAL A 761 -65.61 -11.58 59.04
C VAL A 761 -66.39 -10.53 58.24
N GLN A 762 -66.43 -10.73 56.91
CA GLN A 762 -67.28 -10.05 55.91
C GLN A 762 -68.76 -10.41 56.04
N ALA A 763 -69.65 -9.65 55.36
CA ALA A 763 -70.75 -10.18 54.52
C ALA A 763 -71.46 -9.02 53.75
N PRO A 764 -72.42 -9.26 52.81
CA PRO A 764 -72.25 -9.84 51.48
C PRO A 764 -73.10 -9.12 50.39
N ALA A 765 -73.04 -9.57 49.12
CA ALA A 765 -74.22 -9.64 48.23
C ALA A 765 -74.01 -10.65 47.07
N PRO A 766 -75.08 -11.33 46.58
CA PRO A 766 -75.08 -12.60 45.81
C PRO A 766 -75.35 -12.37 44.29
N ALA A 767 -75.39 -13.33 43.34
CA ALA A 767 -75.70 -14.77 43.35
C ALA A 767 -75.08 -15.51 42.11
N ALA A 768 -74.61 -16.75 42.31
CA ALA A 768 -75.04 -18.07 41.79
C ALA A 768 -74.72 -18.38 40.30
N GLU A 769 -73.74 -19.25 39.99
CA GLU A 769 -73.70 -20.74 39.99
C GLU A 769 -74.30 -21.40 38.74
N PRO A 770 -73.61 -22.41 38.15
CA PRO A 770 -73.52 -23.78 38.70
C PRO A 770 -72.08 -24.36 38.67
N ASP A 771 -71.73 -25.57 39.13
CA ASP A 771 -72.16 -26.59 40.14
C ASP A 771 -71.28 -27.86 39.79
N PRO A 772 -71.10 -28.92 40.60
CA PRO A 772 -69.82 -29.28 41.20
C PRO A 772 -69.57 -30.80 41.21
N SER A 773 -68.66 -31.33 40.42
CA SER A 773 -68.46 -32.80 40.46
C SER A 773 -67.07 -33.30 40.11
N GLN A 774 -66.01 -32.56 40.43
CA GLN A 774 -64.64 -33.11 40.37
C GLN A 774 -63.81 -32.53 41.54
N TRP A 775 -63.99 -33.07 42.75
CA TRP A 775 -63.13 -34.10 43.34
C TRP A 775 -61.65 -33.66 43.41
N GLU A 776 -61.22 -33.13 44.55
CA GLU A 776 -60.37 -33.87 45.53
C GLU A 776 -59.03 -34.31 44.91
N SER A 777 -57.86 -33.90 45.41
CA SER A 777 -57.37 -34.38 46.70
C SER A 777 -55.94 -33.89 47.01
N LEU A 778 -55.73 -33.52 48.29
CA LEU A 778 -54.52 -33.65 49.14
C LEU A 778 -53.27 -32.82 48.75
N GLY A 779 -52.66 -31.97 49.58
CA GLY A 779 -52.70 -31.80 51.04
C GLY A 779 -51.27 -31.93 51.62
N ASN A 780 -50.81 -30.87 52.31
CA ASN A 780 -49.71 -30.80 53.32
C ASN A 780 -48.25 -30.97 52.85
N THR A 781 -47.19 -30.39 53.44
CA THR A 781 -46.84 -29.44 54.53
C THR A 781 -45.30 -29.27 54.36
N GLY A 782 -44.66 -28.10 54.45
CA GLY A 782 -44.27 -27.46 55.72
C GLY A 782 -42.90 -27.91 56.27
N ALA A 783 -41.96 -26.95 56.36
CA ALA A 783 -40.87 -26.76 57.34
C ALA A 783 -39.49 -27.48 57.25
N VAL A 784 -38.46 -26.66 56.95
CA VAL A 784 -37.19 -26.33 57.66
C VAL A 784 -36.39 -27.38 58.47
N ALA A 785 -35.14 -27.56 57.99
CA ALA A 785 -33.80 -27.70 58.61
C ALA A 785 -33.51 -28.52 59.89
N LEU A 786 -32.44 -29.32 59.84
CA LEU A 786 -31.16 -29.09 60.56
C LEU A 786 -30.03 -30.05 60.08
N VAL A 787 -28.81 -29.50 60.09
CA VAL A 787 -27.43 -30.03 59.90
C VAL A 787 -27.04 -30.91 61.14
N PRO A 788 -25.93 -31.71 61.30
CA PRO A 788 -24.58 -31.82 60.64
C PRO A 788 -24.11 -33.25 60.21
N SER A 789 -23.21 -33.45 59.21
CA SER A 789 -21.71 -33.40 59.18
C SER A 789 -21.00 -34.60 59.87
N PRO A 790 -19.70 -34.93 59.64
CA PRO A 790 -18.76 -34.90 58.49
C PRO A 790 -18.14 -36.33 58.25
N ASP A 791 -17.20 -36.66 57.34
CA ASP A 791 -15.78 -36.28 57.34
C ASP A 791 -14.96 -36.88 56.18
N SER A 792 -14.01 -36.05 55.68
CA SER A 792 -12.63 -36.37 55.23
C SER A 792 -12.39 -37.30 54.02
N ALA A 793 -11.44 -37.10 53.09
CA ALA A 793 -10.32 -36.19 52.81
C ALA A 793 -9.92 -36.49 51.34
N GLY A 794 -9.14 -35.73 50.55
CA GLY A 794 -8.40 -34.49 50.68
C GLY A 794 -7.51 -34.32 49.43
N ASN A 795 -7.41 -33.09 48.93
CA ASN A 795 -6.39 -32.42 48.10
C ASN A 795 -5.53 -33.18 47.06
N VAL A 796 -5.51 -32.70 45.80
CA VAL A 796 -4.37 -32.05 45.09
C VAL A 796 -4.90 -31.40 43.77
N ALA A 797 -4.36 -30.23 43.40
CA ALA A 797 -4.70 -29.38 42.25
C ALA A 797 -4.25 -29.92 40.87
N PRO A 798 -4.80 -29.41 39.74
CA PRO A 798 -4.03 -29.37 38.50
C PRO A 798 -4.16 -28.08 37.64
N SER A 799 -2.99 -27.55 37.30
CA SER A 799 -2.42 -27.17 35.98
C SER A 799 -3.28 -26.51 34.86
N PRO A 800 -2.74 -25.46 34.17
CA PRO A 800 -3.44 -24.64 33.17
C PRO A 800 -3.46 -25.20 31.73
N PHE A 801 -3.51 -26.52 31.54
CA PHE A 801 -3.42 -27.16 30.21
C PHE A 801 -4.62 -28.06 29.83
N GLY A 802 -5.76 -27.97 30.54
CA GLY A 802 -6.91 -28.86 30.33
C GLY A 802 -7.98 -28.36 29.35
N ASP A 803 -8.14 -27.05 29.17
CA ASP A 803 -9.33 -26.48 28.50
C ASP A 803 -9.10 -26.10 27.01
N PHE A 804 -7.87 -26.28 26.52
CA PHE A 804 -7.50 -25.99 25.14
C PHE A 804 -7.71 -27.19 24.18
N LEU A 805 -7.83 -28.42 24.70
CA LEU A 805 -7.96 -29.64 23.88
C LEU A 805 -9.39 -30.22 23.80
N SER A 806 -10.36 -29.71 24.57
CA SER A 806 -11.76 -30.19 24.54
C SER A 806 -12.64 -29.51 23.48
N LYS A 807 -12.19 -28.40 22.88
CA LYS A 807 -12.92 -27.67 21.81
C LYS A 807 -12.50 -28.04 20.38
N MET A 808 -11.60 -29.02 20.20
CA MET A 808 -11.12 -29.46 18.87
C MET A 808 -11.66 -30.80 18.37
N SER A 809 -12.64 -31.43 19.04
CA SER A 809 -13.25 -32.66 18.52
C SER A 809 -14.76 -32.70 18.71
N ASN A 810 -15.50 -31.97 17.87
CA ASN A 810 -16.86 -32.34 17.43
C ASN A 810 -17.36 -31.42 16.29
N ARG A 811 -16.67 -31.45 15.15
CA ARG A 811 -17.30 -31.10 13.86
C ARG A 811 -17.34 -32.35 13.00
N GLY A 812 -18.43 -33.11 13.12
CA GLY A 812 -18.82 -34.06 12.09
C GLY A 812 -19.14 -33.33 10.77
N PRO A 813 -19.20 -34.03 9.63
CA PRO A 813 -19.60 -33.43 8.36
C PRO A 813 -21.02 -32.87 8.47
N LEU A 814 -21.22 -31.64 8.00
CA LEU A 814 -22.51 -30.97 7.94
C LEU A 814 -23.50 -31.80 7.09
N HIS A 815 -24.64 -32.16 7.67
CA HIS A 815 -25.79 -32.67 6.91
C HIS A 815 -26.57 -31.50 6.31
N VAL A 816 -26.75 -31.52 4.99
CA VAL A 816 -27.48 -30.50 4.21
C VAL A 816 -28.99 -30.80 4.28
N ASN A 817 -29.80 -29.77 4.56
CA ASN A 817 -31.26 -29.80 4.81
C ASN A 817 -31.71 -30.38 6.16
N ASP A 818 -31.00 -30.07 7.24
CA ASP A 818 -31.47 -30.33 8.60
C ASP A 818 -32.45 -29.22 9.06
N PRO A 819 -33.72 -29.56 9.40
CA PRO A 819 -34.70 -28.62 9.96
C PRO A 819 -34.28 -28.03 11.31
N ASP A 820 -33.39 -28.70 12.07
CA ASP A 820 -32.90 -28.21 13.36
C ASP A 820 -31.86 -27.08 13.21
N ASN A 821 -31.39 -26.80 11.98
CA ASN A 821 -30.55 -25.65 11.62
C ASN A 821 -31.34 -24.43 11.12
N ALA A 822 -32.67 -24.39 11.32
CA ALA A 822 -33.50 -23.23 10.99
C ALA A 822 -33.47 -22.19 12.15
N PRO A 823 -32.99 -20.95 11.93
CA PRO A 823 -32.88 -19.99 13.03
C PRO A 823 -34.20 -19.24 13.26
N LYS A 824 -34.71 -19.30 14.51
CA LYS A 824 -35.69 -18.34 15.02
C LYS A 824 -34.92 -17.09 15.49
N ASN A 825 -35.15 -15.93 14.85
CA ASN A 825 -34.66 -14.58 15.20
C ASN A 825 -33.19 -14.18 14.91
N GLN A 826 -32.62 -14.51 13.74
CA GLN A 826 -31.26 -14.04 13.34
C GLN A 826 -31.23 -12.75 12.46
N THR A 827 -32.36 -12.08 12.23
CA THR A 827 -32.48 -10.97 11.24
C THR A 827 -31.81 -9.65 11.63
N LYS A 828 -31.31 -9.48 12.87
CA LYS A 828 -30.60 -8.28 13.34
C LYS A 828 -29.13 -8.52 13.73
N GLN A 829 -28.51 -9.62 13.30
CA GLN A 829 -27.09 -9.89 13.58
C GLN A 829 -26.15 -9.04 12.72
N THR A 830 -25.17 -8.42 13.38
CA THR A 830 -24.08 -7.61 12.80
C THR A 830 -23.32 -8.44 11.74
N PRO A 831 -23.19 -7.95 10.50
CA PRO A 831 -22.75 -8.74 9.35
C PRO A 831 -21.22 -8.87 9.26
N GLU A 832 -20.60 -9.92 9.82
CA GLU A 832 -19.13 -10.05 9.77
C GLU A 832 -18.59 -9.98 8.32
N LEU A 833 -17.82 -8.94 7.96
CA LEU A 833 -17.20 -8.79 6.64
C LEU A 833 -16.22 -9.95 6.43
N ILE A 834 -16.15 -10.45 5.21
CA ILE A 834 -15.23 -11.54 4.86
C ILE A 834 -14.39 -11.16 3.66
N LYS A 835 -13.07 -11.20 3.83
CA LYS A 835 -12.15 -10.98 2.71
C LYS A 835 -12.27 -12.16 1.75
N LEU A 836 -12.57 -11.88 0.49
CA LEU A 836 -12.71 -12.90 -0.54
C LEU A 836 -11.34 -13.48 -0.90
N GLU A 837 -11.20 -14.80 -0.85
CA GLU A 837 -10.01 -15.54 -1.32
C GLU A 837 -10.26 -16.13 -2.72
N SER A 838 -9.35 -16.95 -3.25
CA SER A 838 -9.60 -17.71 -4.48
C SER A 838 -10.75 -18.70 -4.27
N PRO A 839 -11.77 -18.75 -5.14
CA PRO A 839 -12.95 -19.58 -4.93
C PRO A 839 -12.62 -21.07 -5.07
N ALA A 840 -12.89 -21.85 -4.04
CA ALA A 840 -12.90 -23.30 -4.04
C ALA A 840 -14.30 -23.84 -4.36
N PRO A 841 -14.45 -24.95 -5.13
CA PRO A 841 -15.74 -25.51 -5.50
C PRO A 841 -16.63 -25.74 -4.28
N CYS A 842 -17.91 -25.37 -4.34
CA CYS A 842 -18.86 -25.55 -3.24
C CYS A 842 -20.17 -26.10 -3.84
N ASP A 843 -20.75 -27.08 -3.17
CA ASP A 843 -21.87 -27.92 -3.61
C ASP A 843 -23.25 -27.44 -3.12
N TRP A 844 -23.29 -26.31 -2.40
CA TRP A 844 -24.54 -25.70 -1.96
C TRP A 844 -25.35 -25.14 -3.13
N LYS A 845 -26.67 -25.37 -3.08
CA LYS A 845 -27.66 -24.95 -4.08
C LYS A 845 -28.83 -24.23 -3.42
N LEU A 846 -29.41 -23.28 -4.16
CA LEU A 846 -30.60 -22.54 -3.77
C LEU A 846 -31.44 -22.30 -5.01
N ALA A 847 -32.74 -22.61 -4.93
CA ALA A 847 -33.67 -22.35 -6.01
C ALA A 847 -33.78 -20.83 -6.29
N SER A 848 -34.22 -20.47 -7.49
CA SER A 848 -34.54 -19.07 -7.80
C SER A 848 -35.68 -18.56 -6.91
N LEU A 849 -35.57 -17.32 -6.44
CA LEU A 849 -36.50 -16.71 -5.48
C LEU A 849 -36.88 -15.31 -5.94
N LEU A 850 -38.13 -14.91 -5.70
CA LEU A 850 -38.65 -13.58 -6.01
C LEU A 850 -39.48 -13.09 -4.82
N SER A 851 -39.23 -11.88 -4.35
CA SER A 851 -39.98 -11.31 -3.24
C SER A 851 -40.00 -9.78 -3.28
N GLU A 852 -41.19 -9.22 -3.06
CA GLU A 852 -41.37 -7.81 -2.72
C GLU A 852 -40.96 -7.59 -1.27
N ARG A 853 -40.06 -6.63 -1.03
CA ARG A 853 -39.62 -6.24 0.30
C ARG A 853 -40.06 -4.82 0.58
N SER A 854 -40.60 -4.63 1.77
CA SER A 854 -40.78 -3.32 2.34
C SER A 854 -40.11 -3.30 3.70
N ASP A 855 -39.43 -2.21 3.98
CA ASP A 855 -38.82 -1.92 5.27
C ASP A 855 -38.82 -0.42 5.50
N GLN A 856 -38.43 0.00 6.69
CA GLN A 856 -38.14 1.41 6.94
C GLN A 856 -36.64 1.67 6.84
N THR A 857 -36.27 2.80 6.25
CA THR A 857 -34.92 3.34 6.41
C THR A 857 -34.67 3.57 7.89
N GLU A 858 -33.44 3.32 8.28
CA GLU A 858 -33.23 2.75 9.60
C GLU A 858 -32.79 3.79 10.64
N THR A 859 -32.57 5.03 10.19
CA THR A 859 -32.34 6.19 11.07
C THR A 859 -33.61 7.01 11.24
N GLY A 860 -34.15 7.06 12.46
CA GLY A 860 -35.18 8.04 12.83
C GLY A 860 -34.67 9.49 12.77
N GLN A 861 -35.56 10.46 13.03
CA GLN A 861 -35.16 11.87 13.08
C GLN A 861 -34.16 12.11 14.21
N TYR A 862 -33.08 12.81 13.88
CA TYR A 862 -31.99 13.14 14.77
C TYR A 862 -31.76 14.66 14.72
N LEU A 863 -31.25 15.28 15.79
CA LEU A 863 -31.08 16.74 15.83
C LEU A 863 -29.73 17.11 15.19
N GLY A 864 -29.70 18.04 14.25
CA GLY A 864 -28.46 18.40 13.54
C GLY A 864 -27.58 19.38 14.32
N VAL A 865 -26.26 19.28 14.13
CA VAL A 865 -25.29 20.32 14.54
C VAL A 865 -24.40 20.76 13.37
N LEU A 866 -24.03 22.04 13.36
CA LEU A 866 -23.12 22.65 12.37
C LEU A 866 -21.69 22.08 12.51
N GLN A 867 -20.78 22.43 11.59
CA GLN A 867 -19.39 21.94 11.56
C GLN A 867 -18.61 22.23 12.85
N ASN A 868 -18.93 23.31 13.55
CA ASN A 868 -18.40 23.68 14.87
C ASN A 868 -19.11 22.98 16.06
N ARG A 869 -19.99 22.02 15.78
CA ARG A 869 -20.83 21.26 16.73
C ARG A 869 -21.86 22.08 17.51
N THR A 870 -22.18 23.29 17.09
CA THR A 870 -23.31 24.04 17.66
C THR A 870 -24.64 23.55 17.07
N PRO A 871 -25.76 23.57 17.82
CA PRO A 871 -27.10 23.29 17.29
C PRO A 871 -27.31 23.96 15.93
N TRP A 872 -27.64 23.18 14.90
CA TRP A 872 -28.03 23.75 13.61
C TRP A 872 -29.45 24.27 13.76
N VAL A 873 -29.62 25.59 13.84
CA VAL A 873 -30.90 26.25 14.11
C VAL A 873 -31.33 27.12 12.93
N ASP A 874 -32.64 27.25 12.73
CA ASP A 874 -33.22 28.15 11.74
C ASP A 874 -33.15 29.62 12.18
N ALA A 875 -33.60 30.54 11.31
CA ALA A 875 -33.61 31.98 11.58
C ALA A 875 -34.44 32.38 12.83
N ASN A 876 -35.30 31.47 13.34
CA ASN A 876 -36.11 31.66 14.53
C ASN A 876 -35.54 30.92 15.75
N GLY A 877 -34.33 30.35 15.65
CA GLY A 877 -33.67 29.62 16.74
C GLY A 877 -34.19 28.20 16.96
N LYS A 878 -35.06 27.67 16.09
CA LYS A 878 -35.56 26.30 16.18
C LYS A 878 -34.54 25.36 15.54
N GLN A 879 -34.11 24.35 16.30
CA GLN A 879 -33.11 23.40 15.84
C GLN A 879 -33.65 22.52 14.70
N TYR A 880 -32.89 22.46 13.60
CA TYR A 880 -33.11 21.57 12.47
C TYR A 880 -32.89 20.11 12.92
N THR A 881 -33.82 19.24 12.54
CA THR A 881 -33.66 17.78 12.60
C THR A 881 -33.19 17.29 11.24
N ALA A 882 -32.20 16.40 11.22
CA ALA A 882 -31.72 15.69 10.05
C ALA A 882 -32.09 14.19 10.16
N GLY A 883 -31.98 13.45 9.06
CA GLY A 883 -32.49 12.08 8.95
C GLY A 883 -34.03 11.97 9.00
N GLY A 884 -34.53 10.75 8.79
CA GLY A 884 -35.96 10.46 8.82
C GLY A 884 -36.26 9.00 8.51
N MET A 885 -37.27 8.45 9.21
CA MET A 885 -37.85 7.16 8.86
C MET A 885 -38.64 7.33 7.56
N ARG A 886 -38.22 6.60 6.53
CA ARG A 886 -38.92 6.55 5.24
C ARG A 886 -39.23 5.10 4.93
N SER A 887 -40.44 4.86 4.45
CA SER A 887 -40.82 3.55 3.95
C SER A 887 -40.12 3.32 2.62
N SER A 888 -39.35 2.25 2.52
CA SER A 888 -38.76 1.78 1.29
C SER A 888 -39.48 0.53 0.79
N LYS A 889 -39.54 0.37 -0.52
CA LYS A 889 -40.09 -0.82 -1.18
C LYS A 889 -39.25 -1.17 -2.40
N PHE A 890 -38.80 -2.41 -2.49
CA PHE A 890 -38.00 -2.92 -3.59
C PHE A 890 -38.22 -4.42 -3.82
N GLU A 891 -37.98 -4.86 -5.05
CA GLU A 891 -38.05 -6.27 -5.42
C GLU A 891 -36.67 -6.92 -5.23
N LEU A 892 -36.63 -8.08 -4.59
CA LEU A 892 -35.47 -8.96 -4.56
C LEU A 892 -35.72 -10.19 -5.43
N ARG A 893 -34.82 -10.42 -6.39
CA ARG A 893 -34.86 -11.59 -7.27
C ARG A 893 -33.51 -12.29 -7.27
N TYR A 894 -33.48 -13.51 -6.73
CA TYR A 894 -32.31 -14.39 -6.83
C TYR A 894 -32.47 -15.35 -8.00
N MET A 895 -31.46 -15.40 -8.86
CA MET A 895 -31.41 -16.27 -10.03
C MET A 895 -30.37 -17.36 -9.81
N GLU A 896 -30.81 -18.61 -9.69
CA GLU A 896 -29.93 -19.76 -9.42
C GLU A 896 -28.87 -19.97 -10.51
N SER A 897 -29.27 -19.88 -11.79
CA SER A 897 -28.40 -20.09 -12.95
C SER A 897 -27.21 -19.12 -12.99
N GLU A 898 -27.41 -17.91 -12.49
CA GLU A 898 -26.42 -16.82 -12.51
C GLU A 898 -25.77 -16.59 -11.15
N LYS A 899 -26.24 -17.28 -10.09
CA LYS A 899 -25.90 -17.00 -8.68
C LYS A 899 -25.92 -15.50 -8.38
N THR A 900 -26.96 -14.81 -8.84
CA THR A 900 -27.05 -13.35 -8.78
C THR A 900 -28.34 -12.93 -8.08
N LEU A 901 -28.21 -12.05 -7.09
CA LEU A 901 -29.29 -11.36 -6.39
C LEU A 901 -29.48 -9.98 -7.02
N VAL A 902 -30.61 -9.78 -7.69
CA VAL A 902 -31.00 -8.51 -8.29
C VAL A 902 -31.96 -7.76 -7.36
N CYS A 903 -31.62 -6.53 -7.02
CA CYS A 903 -32.44 -5.62 -6.22
C CYS A 903 -33.01 -4.54 -7.15
N THR A 904 -34.34 -4.44 -7.29
CA THR A 904 -34.97 -3.50 -8.25
C THR A 904 -35.95 -2.55 -7.57
N VAL A 905 -35.83 -1.25 -7.83
CA VAL A 905 -36.82 -0.24 -7.42
C VAL A 905 -37.58 0.27 -8.65
N ARG A 906 -38.91 0.31 -8.56
CA ARG A 906 -39.79 0.81 -9.62
C ARG A 906 -40.27 2.21 -9.29
N VAL A 907 -39.84 3.21 -10.04
CA VAL A 907 -40.15 4.63 -9.79
C VAL A 907 -41.08 5.18 -10.86
N ARG A 908 -42.17 5.79 -10.42
CA ARG A 908 -43.05 6.60 -11.27
C ARG A 908 -42.63 8.07 -11.19
N LEU A 909 -42.08 8.59 -12.27
CA LEU A 909 -41.50 9.93 -12.36
C LEU A 909 -42.52 10.93 -12.93
N VAL A 910 -42.94 11.92 -12.16
CA VAL A 910 -44.02 12.84 -12.50
C VAL A 910 -43.47 14.27 -12.67
N PRO A 911 -43.49 14.84 -13.89
CA PRO A 911 -43.01 16.21 -14.09
C PRO A 911 -43.86 17.24 -13.34
N ALA A 912 -43.20 18.11 -12.59
CA ALA A 912 -43.78 19.18 -11.80
C ALA A 912 -43.04 20.51 -12.06
N ASP A 913 -43.62 21.63 -11.65
CA ASP A 913 -43.00 22.94 -11.73
C ASP A 913 -43.41 23.80 -10.52
N ILE A 914 -42.56 24.77 -10.16
CA ILE A 914 -42.84 25.80 -9.16
C ILE A 914 -42.66 27.15 -9.81
N TYR A 915 -43.62 28.04 -9.68
CA TYR A 915 -43.54 29.38 -10.26
C TYR A 915 -44.16 30.44 -9.35
N PRO A 916 -43.70 31.71 -9.44
CA PRO A 916 -44.26 32.78 -8.61
C PRO A 916 -45.70 33.08 -9.01
N VAL A 917 -46.52 33.36 -8.01
CA VAL A 917 -47.92 33.74 -8.19
C VAL A 917 -48.24 35.02 -7.44
N ASP A 918 -49.19 35.78 -7.98
CA ASP A 918 -49.71 36.98 -7.33
C ASP A 918 -50.53 36.64 -6.07
N SER A 919 -50.99 37.68 -5.37
CA SER A 919 -51.83 37.53 -4.17
C SER A 919 -53.15 36.79 -4.40
N SER A 920 -53.52 36.52 -5.66
CA SER A 920 -54.71 35.76 -6.05
C SER A 920 -54.38 34.33 -6.52
N GLY A 921 -53.12 33.91 -6.44
CA GLY A 921 -52.67 32.57 -6.82
C GLY A 921 -52.52 32.35 -8.34
N ASN A 922 -52.56 33.43 -9.14
CA ASN A 922 -52.34 33.37 -10.59
C ASN A 922 -50.88 33.63 -10.93
N PHE A 923 -50.38 33.10 -12.05
CA PHE A 923 -49.00 33.29 -12.51
C PHE A 923 -48.61 34.78 -12.53
N ASP A 924 -47.59 35.14 -11.77
CA ASP A 924 -47.11 36.52 -11.69
C ASP A 924 -46.39 36.90 -13.00
N LYS A 925 -47.07 37.69 -13.84
CA LYS A 925 -46.56 38.12 -15.15
C LYS A 925 -45.42 39.15 -15.06
N VAL A 926 -45.15 39.71 -13.89
CA VAL A 926 -44.09 40.72 -13.67
C VAL A 926 -42.75 40.06 -13.33
N ALA A 927 -42.78 38.90 -12.68
CA ALA A 927 -41.61 38.09 -12.42
C ALA A 927 -41.07 37.48 -13.73
N LYS A 928 -39.95 37.99 -14.25
CA LYS A 928 -39.27 37.48 -15.47
C LYS A 928 -38.82 36.00 -15.40
N VAL A 929 -39.08 35.29 -14.29
CA VAL A 929 -38.62 33.92 -14.03
C VAL A 929 -39.79 32.95 -14.20
N LYS A 930 -39.69 32.05 -15.18
CA LYS A 930 -40.76 31.07 -15.50
C LYS A 930 -40.86 29.88 -14.54
N SER A 931 -39.75 29.46 -13.93
CA SER A 931 -39.68 28.34 -12.99
C SER A 931 -38.66 28.62 -11.88
N ILE A 932 -39.03 28.32 -10.64
CA ILE A 932 -38.21 28.45 -9.44
C ILE A 932 -37.62 27.07 -9.11
N PRO A 933 -36.32 26.97 -8.79
CA PRO A 933 -35.71 25.69 -8.39
C PRO A 933 -36.37 25.08 -7.15
N TYR A 934 -36.65 23.78 -7.20
CA TYR A 934 -37.12 23.06 -6.02
C TYR A 934 -36.02 22.99 -4.94
N SER A 935 -36.36 23.26 -3.69
CA SER A 935 -35.49 23.07 -2.54
C SER A 935 -36.27 22.35 -1.45
N TYR A 936 -35.77 21.21 -0.97
CA TYR A 936 -36.39 20.46 0.12
C TYR A 936 -36.74 21.36 1.33
N ASP A 937 -35.86 22.28 1.72
CA ASP A 937 -36.09 23.13 2.90
C ASP A 937 -37.29 24.08 2.75
N LEU A 938 -37.55 24.54 1.52
CA LEU A 938 -38.58 25.55 1.24
C LEU A 938 -39.89 24.91 0.79
N HIS A 939 -39.82 23.80 0.05
CA HIS A 939 -40.95 23.27 -0.72
C HIS A 939 -41.40 21.87 -0.28
N ARG A 940 -40.75 21.21 0.69
CA ARG A 940 -41.18 19.87 1.17
C ARG A 940 -42.61 19.80 1.69
N ALA A 941 -43.18 20.93 2.09
CA ALA A 941 -44.53 21.03 2.64
C ALA A 941 -45.59 21.42 1.58
N MET A 942 -45.18 21.61 0.32
CA MET A 942 -46.08 21.92 -0.78
C MET A 942 -46.47 20.64 -1.52
N GLU A 943 -47.76 20.43 -1.72
CA GLU A 943 -48.29 19.44 -2.66
C GLU A 943 -48.62 20.09 -4.01
N ILE A 944 -48.83 19.25 -5.03
CA ILE A 944 -49.24 19.72 -6.36
C ILE A 944 -50.61 20.38 -6.26
N GLY A 945 -50.67 21.68 -6.59
CA GLY A 945 -51.84 22.54 -6.48
C GLY A 945 -51.71 23.63 -5.41
N ASP A 946 -50.78 23.47 -4.46
CA ASP A 946 -50.64 24.38 -3.31
C ASP A 946 -50.00 25.72 -3.69
N VAL A 947 -50.39 26.76 -2.95
CA VAL A 947 -49.77 28.10 -2.98
C VAL A 947 -49.18 28.39 -1.60
N LEU A 948 -47.87 28.63 -1.54
CA LEU A 948 -47.14 28.93 -0.30
C LEU A 948 -46.13 30.06 -0.57
N ASN A 949 -46.10 31.08 0.28
CA ASN A 949 -45.16 32.23 0.18
C ASN A 949 -45.09 32.90 -1.21
N GLY A 950 -46.23 33.02 -1.91
CA GLY A 950 -46.28 33.63 -3.25
C GLY A 950 -45.74 32.73 -4.37
N GLN A 951 -45.68 31.41 -4.15
CA GLN A 951 -45.25 30.43 -5.15
C GLN A 951 -46.30 29.31 -5.26
N LYS A 952 -46.51 28.79 -6.45
CA LYS A 952 -47.43 27.67 -6.72
C LYS A 952 -46.70 26.47 -7.29
N MET A 953 -47.00 25.28 -6.79
CA MET A 953 -46.54 24.01 -7.35
C MET A 953 -47.62 23.40 -8.24
N ASP A 954 -47.31 23.00 -9.47
CA ASP A 954 -48.29 22.41 -10.40
C ASP A 954 -47.67 21.32 -11.30
N TYR A 955 -48.50 20.49 -11.93
CA TYR A 955 -48.03 19.49 -12.88
C TYR A 955 -47.49 20.13 -14.16
N ARG A 956 -46.41 19.56 -14.69
CA ARG A 956 -45.83 19.95 -15.97
C ARG A 956 -46.27 18.98 -17.07
N GLY A 957 -46.47 19.52 -18.28
CA GLY A 957 -46.97 18.75 -19.43
C GLY A 957 -45.93 17.84 -20.10
N SER A 958 -44.64 18.03 -19.82
CA SER A 958 -43.54 17.26 -20.39
C SER A 958 -42.29 17.36 -19.51
N VAL A 959 -41.32 16.51 -19.77
CA VAL A 959 -39.91 16.74 -19.37
C VAL A 959 -39.25 17.67 -20.40
N GLY A 960 -38.14 18.32 -20.05
CA GLY A 960 -37.37 19.16 -20.95
C GLY A 960 -36.60 18.34 -21.98
N ASP A 961 -36.33 18.97 -23.13
CA ASP A 961 -35.76 18.32 -24.33
C ASP A 961 -34.37 17.67 -24.12
N GLY A 962 -33.69 17.96 -23.00
CA GLY A 962 -32.37 17.42 -22.65
C GLY A 962 -32.37 16.33 -21.57
N TYR A 963 -33.53 15.92 -21.05
CA TYR A 963 -33.62 14.94 -19.96
C TYR A 963 -33.90 13.52 -20.49
N SER A 964 -32.96 12.59 -20.29
CA SER A 964 -33.11 11.18 -20.68
C SER A 964 -33.21 10.27 -19.46
N VAL A 965 -34.35 9.61 -19.29
CA VAL A 965 -34.57 8.64 -18.21
C VAL A 965 -33.65 7.44 -18.33
N GLU A 966 -33.41 6.96 -19.55
CA GLU A 966 -32.50 5.84 -19.80
C GLU A 966 -31.06 6.18 -19.38
N HIS A 967 -30.62 7.40 -19.67
CA HIS A 967 -29.29 7.88 -19.23
C HIS A 967 -29.19 7.95 -17.70
N VAL A 968 -30.23 8.46 -17.03
CA VAL A 968 -30.28 8.50 -15.55
C VAL A 968 -30.27 7.09 -14.96
N MET A 969 -31.02 6.15 -15.52
CA MET A 969 -31.02 4.74 -15.10
C MET A 969 -29.63 4.11 -15.22
N GLN A 970 -28.99 4.26 -16.39
CA GLN A 970 -27.63 3.73 -16.62
C GLN A 970 -26.60 4.33 -15.67
N LYS A 971 -26.69 5.63 -15.39
CA LYS A 971 -25.81 6.33 -14.44
C LYS A 971 -25.98 5.81 -13.02
N ILE A 972 -27.22 5.66 -12.54
CA ILE A 972 -27.51 5.11 -11.21
C ILE A 972 -26.96 3.69 -11.09
N GLU A 973 -27.23 2.82 -12.07
CA GLU A 973 -26.75 1.43 -12.06
C GLU A 973 -25.21 1.34 -12.11
N ALA A 974 -24.56 2.20 -12.90
CA ALA A 974 -23.10 2.24 -13.00
C ALA A 974 -22.44 2.62 -11.66
N VAL A 975 -23.04 3.58 -10.93
CA VAL A 975 -22.55 4.03 -9.62
C VAL A 975 -22.79 2.97 -8.55
N LEU A 976 -24.01 2.44 -8.43
CA LEU A 976 -24.38 1.51 -7.36
C LEU A 976 -23.69 0.13 -7.47
N ASN A 977 -23.32 -0.32 -8.68
CA ASN A 977 -22.76 -1.66 -8.91
C ASN A 977 -21.22 -1.73 -8.97
N ARG A 978 -20.51 -0.61 -8.74
CA ARG A 978 -19.07 -0.48 -8.99
C ARG A 978 -18.15 -1.35 -8.13
N GLY A 979 -18.63 -1.86 -6.99
CA GLY A 979 -17.81 -2.61 -6.02
C GLY A 979 -17.72 -4.13 -6.20
N ASP A 980 -18.36 -4.71 -7.24
CA ASP A 980 -18.43 -6.16 -7.51
C ASP A 980 -18.68 -7.04 -6.26
N HIS A 981 -19.55 -6.53 -5.39
CA HIS A 981 -19.80 -7.09 -4.08
C HIS A 981 -20.50 -8.44 -4.15
N LYS A 982 -20.13 -9.36 -3.24
CA LYS A 982 -20.67 -10.72 -3.21
C LYS A 982 -21.15 -11.09 -1.81
N LEU A 983 -22.20 -11.89 -1.71
CA LEU A 983 -22.62 -12.52 -0.45
C LEU A 983 -22.03 -13.92 -0.34
N ILE A 984 -21.57 -14.30 0.85
CA ILE A 984 -21.04 -15.63 1.17
C ILE A 984 -21.88 -16.24 2.29
N LEU A 985 -22.20 -17.52 2.18
CA LEU A 985 -22.93 -18.26 3.21
C LEU A 985 -22.11 -18.32 4.50
N ASP A 986 -22.68 -17.84 5.61
CA ASP A 986 -22.05 -17.89 6.92
C ASP A 986 -22.01 -19.34 7.45
N GLY A 987 -20.90 -19.70 8.11
CA GLY A 987 -20.66 -21.07 8.56
C GLY A 987 -20.21 -22.07 7.47
N CYS A 988 -19.94 -21.63 6.24
CA CYS A 988 -19.30 -22.48 5.25
C CYS A 988 -17.89 -22.90 5.72
N ALA A 989 -17.59 -24.21 5.70
CA ALA A 989 -16.28 -24.74 6.09
C ALA A 989 -15.11 -24.17 5.27
N LYS A 990 -15.38 -23.55 4.12
CA LYS A 990 -14.38 -22.95 3.21
C LYS A 990 -14.15 -21.46 3.46
N GLY A 991 -14.88 -20.83 4.38
CA GLY A 991 -14.71 -19.41 4.75
C GLY A 991 -14.67 -18.47 3.54
N GLY A 992 -13.65 -17.62 3.46
CA GLY A 992 -13.44 -16.66 2.37
C GLY A 992 -13.19 -17.30 1.00
N ALA A 993 -12.78 -18.57 0.97
CA ALA A 993 -12.60 -19.37 -0.25
C ALA A 993 -13.90 -20.06 -0.72
N CYS A 994 -15.05 -19.87 -0.05
CA CYS A 994 -16.31 -20.49 -0.49
C CYS A 994 -16.67 -20.08 -1.94
N GLY A 995 -16.87 -21.06 -2.83
CA GLY A 995 -17.31 -20.87 -4.22
C GLY A 995 -18.82 -20.69 -4.41
N CYS A 996 -19.62 -20.78 -3.35
CA CYS A 996 -21.05 -20.49 -3.36
C CYS A 996 -21.32 -18.99 -3.13
N ARG A 997 -20.67 -18.15 -3.94
CA ARG A 997 -20.76 -16.69 -3.86
C ARG A 997 -22.00 -16.23 -4.64
N VAL A 998 -22.78 -15.33 -4.04
CA VAL A 998 -23.93 -14.69 -4.71
C VAL A 998 -23.55 -13.27 -5.08
N LYS A 999 -23.53 -12.93 -6.36
CA LYS A 999 -23.28 -11.55 -6.82
C LYS A 999 -24.50 -10.68 -6.50
N VAL A 1000 -24.31 -9.46 -6.01
CA VAL A 1000 -25.42 -8.50 -5.80
C VAL A 1000 -25.42 -7.48 -6.92
N VAL A 1001 -26.59 -7.22 -7.51
CA VAL A 1001 -26.78 -6.25 -8.59
C VAL A 1001 -27.98 -5.36 -8.28
N PHE A 1002 -27.80 -4.06 -8.30
CA PHE A 1002 -28.88 -3.06 -8.21
C PHE A 1002 -29.36 -2.69 -9.61
N LYS A 1003 -30.68 -2.74 -9.82
CA LYS A 1003 -31.34 -2.34 -11.07
C LYS A 1003 -32.36 -1.25 -10.82
N THR A 1004 -32.57 -0.46 -11.85
CA THR A 1004 -33.53 0.65 -11.87
C THR A 1004 -34.63 0.40 -12.90
N ASP A 1005 -35.87 0.78 -12.58
CA ASP A 1005 -36.97 0.85 -13.55
C ASP A 1005 -37.74 2.14 -13.29
N ILE A 1006 -37.43 3.17 -14.08
CA ILE A 1006 -38.01 4.51 -13.95
C ILE A 1006 -38.90 4.78 -15.16
N ARG A 1007 -40.14 5.22 -14.94
CA ARG A 1007 -41.09 5.52 -16.02
C ARG A 1007 -41.76 6.87 -15.80
N ILE A 1008 -41.83 7.67 -16.86
CA ILE A 1008 -42.47 9.00 -16.81
C ILE A 1008 -44.00 8.87 -16.81
N SER A 1009 -44.65 9.61 -15.92
CA SER A 1009 -46.09 9.76 -15.79
C SER A 1009 -46.45 11.25 -15.91
N ILE A 1010 -46.91 11.67 -17.09
CA ILE A 1010 -47.33 13.05 -17.33
C ILE A 1010 -48.63 13.33 -16.58
N LYS A 1011 -48.65 14.41 -15.80
CA LYS A 1011 -49.79 14.81 -14.95
C LYS A 1011 -50.28 13.68 -14.02
N ASN A 1012 -49.34 12.89 -13.49
CA ASN A 1012 -49.63 11.86 -12.48
C ASN A 1012 -50.59 10.75 -12.94
N LYS A 1013 -50.69 10.49 -14.26
CA LYS A 1013 -51.52 9.41 -14.79
C LYS A 1013 -50.95 8.01 -14.43
N PRO A 1014 -51.77 7.06 -13.96
CA PRO A 1014 -51.33 5.68 -13.71
C PRO A 1014 -50.71 5.04 -14.95
N ILE A 1015 -49.67 4.23 -14.78
CA ILE A 1015 -48.99 3.50 -15.87
C ILE A 1015 -49.46 2.04 -15.84
N VAL A 1016 -50.12 1.59 -16.90
CA VAL A 1016 -50.69 0.24 -16.97
C VAL A 1016 -49.60 -0.83 -16.88
N GLY A 1017 -49.79 -1.82 -15.99
CA GLY A 1017 -48.84 -2.93 -15.80
C GLY A 1017 -47.55 -2.55 -15.05
N PHE A 1018 -47.47 -1.34 -14.52
CA PHE A 1018 -46.35 -0.87 -13.71
C PHE A 1018 -46.79 -0.74 -12.27
N ASN A 1019 -46.32 -1.64 -11.41
CA ASN A 1019 -46.57 -1.59 -9.97
C ASN A 1019 -45.47 -0.75 -9.32
N GLU A 1020 -45.66 0.58 -9.26
CA GLU A 1020 -44.65 1.46 -8.71
C GLU A 1020 -44.38 1.17 -7.22
N HIS A 1021 -43.13 1.32 -6.83
CA HIS A 1021 -42.74 1.36 -5.42
C HIS A 1021 -42.81 2.79 -4.89
N VAL A 1022 -42.44 3.76 -5.73
CA VAL A 1022 -42.30 5.16 -5.33
C VAL A 1022 -42.78 6.10 -6.42
N LEU A 1023 -43.44 7.19 -6.00
CA LEU A 1023 -43.76 8.35 -6.83
C LEU A 1023 -42.70 9.42 -6.58
N LEU A 1024 -42.11 9.96 -7.66
CA LEU A 1024 -41.08 11.00 -7.62
C LEU A 1024 -41.45 12.17 -8.50
N HIS A 1025 -41.32 13.41 -8.03
CA HIS A 1025 -41.57 14.62 -8.81
C HIS A 1025 -40.30 15.13 -9.53
N LEU A 1026 -40.40 15.47 -10.81
CA LEU A 1026 -39.28 15.99 -11.60
C LEU A 1026 -39.49 17.46 -11.98
N PHE A 1027 -38.68 18.33 -11.37
CA PHE A 1027 -38.69 19.77 -11.61
C PHE A 1027 -37.67 20.17 -12.70
N PRO A 1028 -37.84 21.29 -13.42
CA PRO A 1028 -36.84 21.78 -14.36
C PRO A 1028 -35.48 22.05 -13.69
N TYR A 1029 -35.52 22.57 -12.46
CA TYR A 1029 -34.33 22.87 -11.67
C TYR A 1029 -34.53 22.44 -10.22
N VAL A 1030 -33.48 21.93 -9.61
CA VAL A 1030 -33.45 21.61 -8.19
C VAL A 1030 -32.22 22.26 -7.56
N SER A 1031 -32.36 22.83 -6.38
CA SER A 1031 -31.24 23.33 -5.58
C SER A 1031 -30.92 22.46 -4.36
N ARG A 1032 -31.89 21.68 -3.90
CA ARG A 1032 -31.70 20.60 -2.94
C ARG A 1032 -32.72 19.49 -3.23
N ALA A 1033 -32.24 18.39 -3.83
CA ALA A 1033 -33.06 17.22 -4.15
C ALA A 1033 -33.38 16.41 -2.89
N ASP A 1034 -34.38 15.55 -3.01
CA ASP A 1034 -34.64 14.49 -2.03
C ASP A 1034 -35.23 13.27 -2.76
N THR A 1035 -35.48 12.17 -2.04
CA THR A 1035 -36.02 10.95 -2.65
C THR A 1035 -37.32 11.21 -3.41
N SER A 1036 -38.16 12.16 -2.98
CA SER A 1036 -39.45 12.46 -3.63
C SER A 1036 -39.39 13.54 -4.71
N ALA A 1037 -38.28 14.26 -4.86
CA ALA A 1037 -38.17 15.40 -5.77
C ALA A 1037 -36.77 15.55 -6.38
N TRP A 1038 -36.67 15.40 -7.70
CA TRP A 1038 -35.44 15.55 -8.50
C TRP A 1038 -35.53 16.73 -9.46
N GLY A 1039 -34.39 17.10 -10.04
CA GLY A 1039 -34.30 18.13 -11.06
C GLY A 1039 -33.84 17.57 -12.40
N GLU A 1040 -34.21 18.22 -13.50
CA GLU A 1040 -33.51 17.97 -14.76
C GLU A 1040 -32.09 18.55 -14.73
N ARG A 1041 -31.89 19.59 -13.91
CA ARG A 1041 -30.58 20.21 -13.64
C ARG A 1041 -30.46 20.61 -12.18
N LEU A 1042 -29.30 20.35 -11.60
CA LEU A 1042 -28.94 20.84 -10.26
C LEU A 1042 -28.41 22.28 -10.35
N ARG A 1043 -28.87 23.17 -9.48
CA ARG A 1043 -28.39 24.55 -9.35
C ARG A 1043 -28.08 24.89 -7.90
N TYR A 1044 -26.89 25.41 -7.61
CA TYR A 1044 -26.59 25.92 -6.26
C TYR A 1044 -26.41 27.45 -6.27
N THR A 1045 -26.64 28.08 -5.12
CA THR A 1045 -26.35 29.51 -4.92
C THR A 1045 -24.87 29.67 -4.57
N ALA A 1046 -24.08 30.28 -5.44
CA ALA A 1046 -22.68 30.60 -5.15
C ALA A 1046 -22.58 31.72 -4.09
N GLU A 1047 -21.43 31.87 -3.44
CA GLU A 1047 -21.17 32.92 -2.43
C GLU A 1047 -21.48 34.35 -2.93
N SER A 1048 -21.47 34.56 -4.25
CA SER A 1048 -21.86 35.80 -4.93
C SER A 1048 -23.37 36.06 -5.00
N GLY A 1049 -24.20 35.15 -4.50
CA GLY A 1049 -25.67 35.18 -4.61
C GLY A 1049 -26.22 34.77 -5.99
N LYS A 1050 -25.35 34.39 -6.94
CA LYS A 1050 -25.77 33.89 -8.27
C LYS A 1050 -25.99 32.38 -8.26
N MET A 1051 -27.08 31.94 -8.90
CA MET A 1051 -27.35 30.52 -9.15
C MET A 1051 -26.46 29.98 -10.28
N VAL A 1052 -25.81 28.84 -10.05
CA VAL A 1052 -24.87 28.19 -10.99
C VAL A 1052 -25.35 26.76 -11.29
N ASP A 1053 -25.38 26.39 -12.57
CA ASP A 1053 -25.73 25.04 -13.04
C ASP A 1053 -24.60 24.04 -12.78
N VAL A 1054 -24.94 22.84 -12.32
CA VAL A 1054 -24.02 21.70 -12.14
C VAL A 1054 -24.48 20.57 -13.07
N PRO A 1055 -24.00 20.53 -14.33
CA PRO A 1055 -24.58 19.70 -15.39
C PRO A 1055 -24.31 18.19 -15.23
N GLU A 1056 -23.27 17.80 -14.52
CA GLU A 1056 -22.95 16.40 -14.21
C GLU A 1056 -22.72 16.31 -12.70
N ASN A 1057 -23.37 15.38 -12.01
CA ASN A 1057 -23.27 15.17 -10.57
C ASN A 1057 -23.69 13.74 -10.22
N ASN A 1058 -23.86 13.36 -8.96
CA ASN A 1058 -24.28 12.01 -8.55
C ASN A 1058 -25.50 11.99 -7.60
N TYR A 1059 -26.28 13.07 -7.49
CA TYR A 1059 -27.36 13.15 -6.50
C TYR A 1059 -28.49 12.16 -6.81
N GLU A 1060 -28.78 11.85 -8.08
CA GLU A 1060 -29.82 10.86 -8.39
C GLU A 1060 -29.42 9.48 -7.86
N ALA A 1061 -28.15 9.11 -7.97
CA ALA A 1061 -27.65 7.82 -7.45
C ALA A 1061 -27.64 7.79 -5.91
N HIS A 1062 -27.34 8.91 -5.25
CA HIS A 1062 -27.46 9.07 -3.79
C HIS A 1062 -28.90 8.86 -3.32
N GLU A 1063 -29.82 9.67 -3.84
CA GLU A 1063 -31.24 9.63 -3.45
C GLU A 1063 -31.88 8.27 -3.79
N TYR A 1064 -31.47 7.65 -4.91
CA TYR A 1064 -31.96 6.33 -5.30
C TYR A 1064 -31.46 5.21 -4.37
N GLY A 1065 -30.25 5.35 -3.80
CA GLY A 1065 -29.70 4.41 -2.83
C GLY A 1065 -30.61 4.24 -1.60
N HIS A 1066 -31.27 5.30 -1.15
CA HIS A 1066 -32.21 5.23 -0.02
C HIS A 1066 -33.39 4.30 -0.26
N TYR A 1067 -33.77 4.05 -1.52
CA TYR A 1067 -34.79 3.04 -1.88
C TYR A 1067 -34.34 1.59 -1.72
N PHE A 1068 -33.06 1.35 -1.43
CA PHE A 1068 -32.55 0.05 -0.99
C PHE A 1068 -32.27 0.03 0.51
N ASN A 1069 -32.82 1.00 1.25
CA ASN A 1069 -32.54 1.28 2.66
C ASN A 1069 -31.08 1.65 2.92
N PHE A 1070 -30.36 2.22 1.94
CA PHE A 1070 -29.03 2.71 2.23
C PHE A 1070 -29.13 3.83 3.28
N PRO A 1071 -28.24 3.82 4.29
CA PRO A 1071 -28.19 4.86 5.31
C PRO A 1071 -27.88 6.23 4.69
N ASP A 1072 -28.30 7.31 5.35
CA ASP A 1072 -28.03 8.70 4.94
C ASP A 1072 -26.71 9.18 5.55
N GLU A 1073 -25.65 9.34 4.74
CA GLU A 1073 -24.25 9.39 5.21
C GLU A 1073 -23.38 10.52 4.63
N TYR A 1074 -23.46 11.73 5.16
CA TYR A 1074 -22.53 12.79 4.76
C TYR A 1074 -21.14 12.62 5.42
N CYS A 1075 -20.04 12.47 4.64
CA CYS A 1075 -18.75 12.01 5.22
C CYS A 1075 -17.39 12.60 4.71
N ASP A 1076 -16.98 13.79 5.15
CA ASP A 1076 -15.54 14.14 5.30
C ASP A 1076 -15.32 14.32 6.80
N GLN A 1077 -14.14 13.92 7.27
CA GLN A 1077 -13.73 13.97 8.67
C GLN A 1077 -14.56 13.16 9.69
N GLY A 1078 -15.44 12.24 9.24
CA GLY A 1078 -16.13 11.26 10.09
C GLY A 1078 -17.37 11.78 10.80
N GLY A 1079 -18.38 12.22 10.03
CA GLY A 1079 -19.70 12.62 10.52
C GLY A 1079 -20.25 11.64 11.57
N PHE A 1080 -20.66 12.17 12.73
CA PHE A 1080 -20.88 11.38 13.96
C PHE A 1080 -22.04 10.39 13.82
N VAL A 1081 -23.07 10.71 13.03
CA VAL A 1081 -24.20 9.80 12.75
C VAL A 1081 -23.68 8.51 12.15
N HIS A 1082 -23.05 8.59 10.99
CA HIS A 1082 -22.64 7.44 10.21
C HIS A 1082 -21.62 6.56 10.94
N ILE A 1083 -20.52 7.14 11.46
CA ILE A 1083 -19.55 6.34 12.20
C ILE A 1083 -20.16 5.73 13.47
N SER A 1084 -21.17 6.36 14.11
CA SER A 1084 -21.70 5.88 15.39
C SER A 1084 -22.42 4.53 15.31
N TYR A 1085 -22.84 4.11 14.12
CA TYR A 1085 -23.45 2.80 13.89
C TYR A 1085 -22.72 1.95 12.86
N ILE A 1086 -21.55 2.39 12.35
CA ILE A 1086 -20.63 1.52 11.61
C ILE A 1086 -19.52 1.04 12.55
N LYS A 1087 -19.46 -0.27 12.78
CA LYS A 1087 -18.38 -0.93 13.54
C LYS A 1087 -17.61 -1.85 12.60
N ASP A 1088 -16.28 -1.69 12.51
CA ASP A 1088 -15.41 -2.57 11.70
C ASP A 1088 -15.81 -2.67 10.21
N GLY A 1089 -16.43 -1.61 9.67
CA GLY A 1089 -16.93 -1.57 8.28
C GLY A 1089 -18.31 -2.20 8.08
N GLU A 1090 -19.05 -2.45 9.16
CA GLU A 1090 -20.36 -3.11 9.18
C GLU A 1090 -21.42 -2.25 9.84
N ILE A 1091 -22.66 -2.34 9.34
CA ILE A 1091 -23.81 -1.70 9.99
C ILE A 1091 -24.15 -2.45 11.28
N ASP A 1092 -24.08 -1.74 12.39
CA ASP A 1092 -24.57 -2.14 13.71
C ASP A 1092 -25.97 -1.57 13.92
N PHE A 1093 -26.96 -2.38 13.55
CA PHE A 1093 -28.39 -2.09 13.62
C PHE A 1093 -28.85 -1.65 15.03
N GLY A 1094 -28.25 -2.20 16.09
CA GLY A 1094 -28.57 -1.83 17.47
C GLY A 1094 -28.06 -0.45 17.84
N LYS A 1095 -26.85 -0.08 17.38
CA LYS A 1095 -26.33 1.28 17.55
C LYS A 1095 -27.14 2.29 16.74
N LEU A 1096 -27.57 1.92 15.54
CA LEU A 1096 -28.36 2.81 14.70
C LEU A 1096 -29.71 3.16 15.33
N GLU A 1097 -30.43 2.17 15.85
CA GLU A 1097 -31.70 2.40 16.58
C GLU A 1097 -31.47 3.30 17.81
N ALA A 1098 -30.32 3.16 18.46
CA ALA A 1098 -29.96 4.06 19.56
C ALA A 1098 -29.77 5.51 19.09
N MET A 1099 -29.48 5.79 17.81
CA MET A 1099 -29.29 7.16 17.28
C MET A 1099 -30.58 7.93 16.95
N ILE A 1100 -31.75 7.42 17.32
CA ILE A 1100 -33.03 8.11 17.12
C ILE A 1100 -33.25 9.19 18.18
N GLY A 1101 -33.73 10.37 17.77
CA GLY A 1101 -33.95 11.54 18.64
C GLY A 1101 -32.66 12.28 18.98
N LYS A 1102 -31.55 11.78 18.42
CA LYS A 1102 -30.22 12.15 18.80
C LYS A 1102 -29.69 13.40 18.07
N MET A 1103 -29.52 14.56 18.71
CA MET A 1103 -28.26 15.28 18.57
C MET A 1103 -27.09 14.58 17.84
N VAL A 1104 -26.69 15.04 16.67
CA VAL A 1104 -25.61 14.39 15.93
C VAL A 1104 -24.99 15.34 14.91
N TRP A 1105 -23.68 15.18 14.74
CA TRP A 1105 -22.91 15.98 13.82
C TRP A 1105 -23.08 15.48 12.38
N GLN A 1106 -23.59 16.37 11.54
CA GLN A 1106 -23.68 16.19 10.09
C GLN A 1106 -22.35 16.63 9.50
N GLY A 1107 -21.54 15.67 9.04
CA GLY A 1107 -20.32 15.92 8.27
C GLY A 1107 -20.66 16.10 6.79
N ASP A 1108 -19.67 16.19 5.92
CA ASP A 1108 -19.89 16.42 4.49
C ASP A 1108 -18.73 15.84 3.67
N SER A 1109 -18.94 14.80 2.86
CA SER A 1109 -17.84 14.17 2.11
C SER A 1109 -17.52 14.87 0.82
N LYS A 1110 -16.27 15.23 0.56
CA LYS A 1110 -15.86 15.52 -0.82
C LYS A 1110 -15.64 14.24 -1.65
N GLU A 1111 -15.52 13.07 -1.03
CA GLU A 1111 -15.04 11.83 -1.69
C GLU A 1111 -16.00 10.64 -1.55
N SER A 1112 -17.27 10.86 -1.19
CA SER A 1112 -18.27 9.80 -1.11
C SER A 1112 -19.56 10.24 -1.77
N LEU A 1113 -20.23 9.28 -2.42
CA LEU A 1113 -21.56 9.41 -3.00
C LEU A 1113 -22.60 9.95 -1.98
N MET A 1114 -22.33 9.80 -0.69
CA MET A 1114 -23.28 10.14 0.37
C MET A 1114 -23.06 11.54 0.99
N GLY A 1115 -22.07 12.32 0.52
CA GLY A 1115 -21.79 13.71 0.96
C GLY A 1115 -21.79 14.74 -0.18
N PHE A 1116 -20.99 15.83 -0.08
CA PHE A 1116 -20.76 16.75 -1.22
C PHE A 1116 -20.19 16.08 -2.49
N GLY A 1117 -19.70 14.84 -2.43
CA GLY A 1117 -19.39 14.01 -3.61
C GLY A 1117 -20.62 13.72 -4.48
N ALA A 1118 -21.83 13.75 -3.92
CA ALA A 1118 -23.09 13.68 -4.67
C ALA A 1118 -23.30 14.90 -5.58
N VAL A 1119 -22.71 16.05 -5.24
CA VAL A 1119 -22.84 17.30 -6.02
C VAL A 1119 -21.61 17.60 -6.87
N GLN A 1120 -20.59 16.71 -6.89
CA GLN A 1120 -19.42 16.82 -7.76
C GLN A 1120 -19.65 16.18 -9.13
N ALA A 1121 -19.00 16.72 -10.16
CA ALA A 1121 -19.02 16.19 -11.53
C ALA A 1121 -18.78 14.67 -11.57
N TYR A 1122 -19.68 13.96 -12.24
CA TYR A 1122 -19.55 12.51 -12.46
C TYR A 1122 -18.22 12.21 -13.17
N GLN A 1123 -17.38 11.38 -12.56
CA GLN A 1123 -16.07 11.01 -13.08
C GLN A 1123 -15.91 9.48 -13.10
N PRO A 1124 -15.93 8.85 -14.30
CA PRO A 1124 -15.97 7.39 -14.48
C PRO A 1124 -14.88 6.56 -13.79
N ASN A 1125 -13.82 7.18 -13.24
CA ASN A 1125 -12.70 6.54 -12.55
C ASN A 1125 -12.36 7.15 -11.17
N SER A 1126 -13.18 8.05 -10.62
CA SER A 1126 -12.89 8.68 -9.33
C SER A 1126 -13.18 7.77 -8.13
N ILE A 1127 -12.28 7.81 -7.13
CA ILE A 1127 -12.47 7.17 -5.81
C ILE A 1127 -13.64 7.83 -5.05
N ALA A 1128 -13.99 9.08 -5.42
CA ALA A 1128 -15.05 9.87 -4.79
C ALA A 1128 -16.46 9.26 -4.90
N GLU A 1129 -16.64 8.27 -5.77
CA GLU A 1129 -17.94 7.70 -6.14
C GLU A 1129 -18.11 6.24 -5.68
N LEU A 1130 -17.19 5.71 -4.86
CA LEU A 1130 -17.19 4.30 -4.49
C LEU A 1130 -18.25 4.00 -3.41
N VAL A 1131 -19.30 3.25 -3.77
CA VAL A 1131 -20.26 2.70 -2.79
C VAL A 1131 -19.56 1.67 -1.90
N LYS A 1132 -19.47 1.97 -0.61
CA LYS A 1132 -18.79 1.12 0.38
C LYS A 1132 -19.58 -0.17 0.68
N PRO A 1133 -18.92 -1.26 1.09
CA PRO A 1133 -19.57 -2.57 1.27
C PRO A 1133 -20.71 -2.61 2.30
N TYR A 1134 -20.70 -1.71 3.30
CA TYR A 1134 -21.74 -1.68 4.34
C TYR A 1134 -23.13 -1.33 3.80
N CYS A 1135 -23.25 -0.60 2.67
CA CYS A 1135 -24.54 -0.27 2.06
C CYS A 1135 -25.37 -1.51 1.68
N LEU A 1136 -24.73 -2.68 1.55
CA LEU A 1136 -25.38 -3.95 1.22
C LEU A 1136 -26.02 -4.65 2.42
N GLY A 1137 -25.83 -4.13 3.64
CA GLY A 1137 -26.33 -4.74 4.87
C GLY A 1137 -27.82 -5.08 4.81
N TYR A 1138 -28.62 -4.20 4.21
CA TYR A 1138 -30.07 -4.36 4.08
C TYR A 1138 -30.47 -5.41 3.04
N ALA A 1139 -29.87 -5.35 1.85
CA ALA A 1139 -30.09 -6.37 0.82
C ALA A 1139 -29.70 -7.76 1.34
N ARG A 1140 -28.56 -7.86 2.04
CA ARG A 1140 -28.10 -9.06 2.75
C ARG A 1140 -29.08 -9.52 3.82
N ARG A 1141 -29.63 -8.62 4.63
CA ARG A 1141 -30.63 -8.94 5.67
C ARG A 1141 -31.88 -9.57 5.07
N HIS A 1142 -32.46 -8.91 4.07
CA HIS A 1142 -33.67 -9.43 3.42
C HIS A 1142 -33.40 -10.72 2.65
N PHE A 1143 -32.21 -10.87 2.06
CA PHE A 1143 -31.80 -12.13 1.44
C PHE A 1143 -31.65 -13.24 2.49
N SER A 1144 -31.05 -12.94 3.64
CA SER A 1144 -30.92 -13.90 4.75
C SER A 1144 -32.28 -14.35 5.28
N ALA A 1145 -33.22 -13.41 5.41
CA ALA A 1145 -34.61 -13.69 5.78
C ALA A 1145 -35.32 -14.53 4.70
N MET A 1146 -35.06 -14.26 3.42
CA MET A 1146 -35.64 -14.99 2.30
C MET A 1146 -35.15 -16.44 2.21
N THR A 1147 -33.88 -16.69 2.53
CA THR A 1147 -33.27 -18.03 2.43
C THR A 1147 -33.29 -18.81 3.75
N GLY A 1148 -33.64 -18.19 4.87
CA GLY A 1148 -33.53 -18.78 6.21
C GLY A 1148 -32.08 -19.12 6.60
N LYS A 1149 -31.10 -18.41 6.03
CA LYS A 1149 -29.65 -18.63 6.23
C LYS A 1149 -28.96 -17.29 6.44
N VAL A 1150 -27.89 -17.26 7.23
CA VAL A 1150 -27.09 -16.05 7.43
C VAL A 1150 -26.09 -15.90 6.30
N TRP A 1151 -26.00 -14.69 5.75
CA TRP A 1151 -25.07 -14.34 4.69
C TRP A 1151 -24.12 -13.24 5.18
N ARG A 1152 -22.84 -13.39 4.87
CA ARG A 1152 -21.78 -12.39 5.10
C ARG A 1152 -21.51 -11.60 3.83
N ILE A 1153 -21.08 -10.35 3.99
CA ILE A 1153 -20.69 -9.49 2.87
C ILE A 1153 -19.22 -9.76 2.55
N GLY A 1154 -18.96 -10.26 1.35
CA GLY A 1154 -17.64 -10.51 0.81
C GLY A 1154 -17.12 -9.30 0.03
N TYR A 1155 -15.92 -8.85 0.36
CA TYR A 1155 -15.24 -7.77 -0.36
C TYR A 1155 -13.91 -8.25 -0.95
N VAL A 1156 -13.53 -7.68 -2.09
CA VAL A 1156 -12.21 -7.85 -2.71
C VAL A 1156 -11.35 -6.67 -2.25
N ALA A 1157 -10.16 -6.94 -1.72
CA ALA A 1157 -9.24 -5.90 -1.25
C ALA A 1157 -8.58 -5.14 -2.39
#